data_AF-A0A843DMA0-F1
#
_entry.id   AF-A0A843DMA0-F1
#
_cell.length_a   1.000
_cell.length_b   1.000
_cell.length_c   1.000
_cell.angle_alpha   90.00
_cell.angle_beta   90.00
_cell.angle_gamma   90.00
#
_symmetry.space_group_name_H-M   'P 1'
#
loop_
_entity.id
_entity.type
_entity.pdbx_description
1 polymer ?
#
loop_
_entity_poly.entity_id
_entity_poly.type
_entity_poly.pdbx_seq_one_letter_code
_entity_poly.pdbx_strand_id
1 'polypeptide(L)'
;VDPVDPVVPVEEYSVMFMLNYGDAGAYTAETVKAGETVSKPATPTRSGYTFKGWFTAAEGGVEYDFTQAVNADVTLYAQWKKKSSSGSGSSTPKHTHSYTATVTKPETCGADGVKTFTCGGCGDSYTEVIPATGQHSLKTYTGEGGIVFVCSVCGFTTTPVTSEVALIGSQVYASIAEANSTAQDGDTIILLNDCSGDITKDVIINGNDKTATLNYDNVDYINILEANSTELTINLDGKKVYFEEEADVEGYLVVAYTLDGSTYTVYNAKGLQTALNAINAIDSGDFTVNLADDIEGDVTVTQKANVKVTIDGNDKKFNGAITVDGKSQRYETAALTIKSINFEADSISKDAFINLGGNNNIRYTHGVTVDNCTFSYSGTVDAVAIKSYTGGDWNLTVDGCTVNEGMHSMLQVTNVEKGLKITDCYVYSKNGINLNNCPSLEMSGCTFDTKGYAVRVGVNGGVNSDQKSFSIANSNLKSACEDGDAVIIFRSSATNSKLTLSNTPLTGATQISGATEDTIIIIDGYSVWNGVVPANMPKTLVVDGETQIVHVKSAAAFAYLSTLSEKWAEFYTDGNGRTYTNYANRAGADYYYSGKWTVSLDADIDLNNHEIDPVLIKIGENTGPSHFDGNGHTIKNAVITTSSSTENSAGLFAAESRCDFKNLKLDNIQVTGSNVGNSCVGILAGSCNTAIEGITITNSKAINGKYTGGVVGYGHTDVTNCELTNVEVKGGYKMGGIIGYICASNSNTGEVTGNTLNDCIVDGLGGVYAGGKTEYIIGKVVGNYNCDGTCNSNTITSMTTSATENIGQIEVGKSVTQ
;
A
#
# COMPACT_ATOMS: atom_id res chain seq x y z
N VAL A 1 2.83 -52.22 -45.32
CA VAL A 1 2.09 -53.07 -44.36
C VAL A 1 3.12 -53.58 -43.37
N ASP A 2 3.29 -52.89 -42.26
CA ASP A 2 3.98 -53.46 -41.09
C ASP A 2 2.91 -54.11 -40.19
N PRO A 3 3.20 -55.24 -39.52
CA PRO A 3 2.20 -55.96 -38.75
C PRO A 3 2.02 -55.34 -37.36
N VAL A 4 0.76 -55.23 -36.92
CA VAL A 4 0.39 -54.87 -35.54
C VAL A 4 0.39 -56.15 -34.70
N ASP A 5 1.15 -56.16 -33.60
CA ASP A 5 1.15 -57.24 -32.61
C ASP A 5 -0.17 -57.28 -31.83
N PRO A 6 -0.71 -58.48 -31.49
CA PRO A 6 -1.97 -58.60 -30.77
C PRO A 6 -1.80 -58.28 -29.28
N VAL A 7 -2.63 -57.38 -28.76
CA VAL A 7 -2.71 -57.03 -27.33
C VAL A 7 -3.38 -58.18 -26.56
N VAL A 8 -2.68 -58.74 -25.56
CA VAL A 8 -3.26 -59.69 -24.60
C VAL A 8 -4.00 -58.90 -23.52
N PRO A 9 -5.27 -59.24 -23.19
CA PRO A 9 -5.99 -58.56 -22.12
C PRO A 9 -5.32 -58.79 -20.76
N VAL A 10 -5.04 -57.71 -20.04
CA VAL A 10 -4.49 -57.74 -18.68
C VAL A 10 -5.65 -57.91 -17.71
N GLU A 11 -5.58 -58.90 -16.81
CA GLU A 11 -6.59 -59.07 -15.75
C GLU A 11 -6.53 -57.90 -14.76
N GLU A 12 -7.69 -57.38 -14.36
CA GLU A 12 -7.84 -56.28 -13.41
C GLU A 12 -8.70 -56.71 -12.21
N TYR A 13 -8.37 -56.19 -11.02
CA TYR A 13 -8.99 -56.51 -9.75
C TYR A 13 -9.45 -55.23 -9.02
N SER A 14 -10.61 -55.31 -8.39
CA SER A 14 -11.24 -54.22 -7.65
C SER A 14 -10.86 -54.21 -6.17
N VAL A 15 -10.54 -53.03 -5.66
CA VAL A 15 -10.27 -52.78 -4.24
C VAL A 15 -11.31 -51.81 -3.70
N MET A 16 -12.18 -52.30 -2.82
CA MET A 16 -13.28 -51.53 -2.24
C MET A 16 -12.96 -51.13 -0.79
N PHE A 17 -13.06 -49.84 -0.47
CA PHE A 17 -12.83 -49.30 0.86
C PHE A 17 -14.16 -49.02 1.55
N MET A 18 -14.40 -49.60 2.74
CA MET A 18 -15.66 -49.48 3.49
C MET A 18 -15.43 -48.71 4.81
N LEU A 19 -16.18 -47.63 5.03
CA LEU A 19 -16.03 -46.80 6.25
C LEU A 19 -16.42 -47.54 7.54
N ASN A 20 -17.29 -48.54 7.43
CA ASN A 20 -17.54 -49.52 8.49
C ASN A 20 -18.01 -48.86 9.82
N TYR A 21 -18.90 -47.88 9.71
CA TYR A 21 -19.68 -47.34 10.83
C TYR A 21 -21.05 -46.82 10.39
N GLY A 22 -22.10 -47.09 11.17
CA GLY A 22 -23.47 -46.71 10.81
C GLY A 22 -23.89 -47.32 9.47
N ASP A 23 -24.74 -46.61 8.73
CA ASP A 23 -25.10 -46.96 7.33
C ASP A 23 -24.08 -46.43 6.31
N ALA A 24 -22.88 -46.03 6.74
CA ALA A 24 -21.85 -45.51 5.84
C ALA A 24 -21.33 -46.65 4.95
N GLY A 25 -21.68 -46.59 3.67
CA GLY A 25 -21.30 -47.56 2.64
C GLY A 25 -19.83 -47.45 2.21
N ALA A 26 -19.58 -47.73 0.93
CA ALA A 26 -18.24 -47.64 0.34
C ALA A 26 -17.72 -46.20 0.39
N TYR A 27 -16.49 -46.04 0.86
CA TYR A 27 -15.72 -44.80 0.86
C TYR A 27 -15.24 -44.48 -0.56
N THR A 28 -14.57 -45.44 -1.19
CA THR A 28 -14.06 -45.39 -2.57
C THR A 28 -13.89 -46.82 -3.10
N ALA A 29 -13.80 -46.98 -4.41
CA ALA A 29 -13.40 -48.22 -5.06
C ALA A 29 -12.38 -47.92 -6.16
N GLU A 30 -11.32 -48.71 -6.26
CA GLU A 30 -10.27 -48.57 -7.27
C GLU A 30 -10.11 -49.90 -8.02
N THR A 31 -9.80 -49.84 -9.32
CA THR A 31 -9.45 -51.03 -10.11
C THR A 31 -7.96 -50.98 -10.43
N VAL A 32 -7.25 -52.08 -10.20
CA VAL A 32 -5.80 -52.20 -10.42
C VAL A 32 -5.48 -53.45 -11.22
N LYS A 33 -4.44 -53.41 -12.05
CA LYS A 33 -4.01 -54.58 -12.82
C LYS A 33 -3.42 -55.65 -11.92
N ALA A 34 -3.58 -56.92 -12.32
CA ALA A 34 -3.00 -58.06 -11.62
C ALA A 34 -1.50 -57.87 -11.40
N GLY A 35 -1.08 -57.88 -10.14
CA GLY A 35 0.32 -57.70 -9.74
C GLY A 35 0.72 -56.25 -9.37
N GLU A 36 -0.14 -55.26 -9.59
CA GLU A 36 0.09 -53.87 -9.18
C GLU A 36 -0.41 -53.60 -7.74
N THR A 37 0.08 -52.55 -7.10
CA THR A 37 -0.33 -52.13 -5.75
C THR A 37 -1.45 -51.09 -5.83
N VAL A 38 -2.38 -51.11 -4.87
CA VAL A 38 -3.42 -50.07 -4.73
C VAL A 38 -2.93 -48.91 -3.87
N SER A 39 -3.31 -47.68 -4.25
CA SER A 39 -2.93 -46.49 -3.48
C SER A 39 -3.71 -46.39 -2.17
N LYS A 40 -3.04 -45.98 -1.09
CA LYS A 40 -3.72 -45.77 0.19
C LYS A 40 -4.63 -44.54 0.13
N PRO A 41 -5.93 -44.66 0.43
CA PRO A 41 -6.85 -43.53 0.33
C PRO A 41 -6.66 -42.56 1.49
N ALA A 42 -7.17 -41.33 1.33
CA ALA A 42 -7.14 -40.32 2.38
C ALA A 42 -7.75 -40.84 3.69
N THR A 43 -7.13 -40.51 4.83
CA THR A 43 -7.54 -41.03 6.15
C THR A 43 -8.96 -40.55 6.49
N PRO A 44 -9.94 -41.45 6.61
CA PRO A 44 -11.32 -41.03 6.87
C PRO A 44 -11.46 -40.51 8.31
N THR A 45 -12.49 -39.71 8.56
CA THR A 45 -12.82 -39.21 9.89
C THR A 45 -14.17 -39.74 10.40
N ARG A 46 -14.27 -39.92 11.72
CA ARG A 46 -15.51 -40.29 12.42
C ARG A 46 -15.58 -39.53 13.74
N SER A 47 -16.61 -38.71 13.92
CA SER A 47 -16.76 -37.87 15.12
C SER A 47 -16.74 -38.71 16.40
N GLY A 48 -15.89 -38.34 17.36
CA GLY A 48 -15.71 -39.05 18.63
C GLY A 48 -14.84 -40.32 18.58
N TYR A 49 -14.24 -40.66 17.43
CA TYR A 49 -13.37 -41.83 17.26
C TYR A 49 -12.03 -41.45 16.59
N THR A 50 -11.03 -42.31 16.75
CA THR A 50 -9.71 -42.24 16.09
C THR A 50 -9.61 -43.39 15.10
N PHE A 51 -9.32 -43.09 13.83
CA PHE A 51 -9.07 -44.08 12.79
C PHE A 51 -7.85 -44.94 13.13
N LYS A 52 -7.98 -46.26 12.94
CA LYS A 52 -6.94 -47.23 13.30
C LYS A 52 -6.18 -47.78 12.11
N GLY A 53 -6.78 -47.78 10.93
CA GLY A 53 -6.22 -48.41 9.73
C GLY A 53 -7.31 -49.07 8.90
N TRP A 54 -6.89 -49.58 7.74
CA TRP A 54 -7.71 -50.38 6.84
C TRP A 54 -7.41 -51.85 7.08
N PHE A 55 -8.44 -52.65 7.33
CA PHE A 55 -8.32 -54.05 7.72
C PHE A 55 -9.04 -54.96 6.73
N THR A 56 -8.59 -56.20 6.60
CA THR A 56 -9.22 -57.20 5.71
C THR A 56 -10.59 -57.70 6.18
N ALA A 57 -11.06 -57.25 7.36
CA ALA A 57 -12.38 -57.60 7.90
C ALA A 57 -13.00 -56.43 8.67
N ALA A 58 -14.34 -56.38 8.69
CA ALA A 58 -15.13 -55.34 9.37
C ALA A 58 -14.87 -55.27 10.89
N GLU A 59 -14.67 -56.41 11.55
CA GLU A 59 -14.21 -56.46 12.95
C GLU A 59 -13.04 -57.44 13.06
N GLY A 60 -11.91 -56.99 13.61
CA GLY A 60 -10.67 -57.77 13.64
C GLY A 60 -9.95 -57.84 12.29
N GLY A 61 -9.29 -58.95 11.97
CA GLY A 61 -8.50 -59.07 10.73
C GLY A 61 -7.10 -58.46 10.84
N VAL A 62 -6.39 -58.45 9.71
CA VAL A 62 -5.02 -57.93 9.61
C VAL A 62 -5.06 -56.57 8.95
N GLU A 63 -4.27 -55.63 9.47
CA GLU A 63 -4.11 -54.32 8.83
C GLU A 63 -3.51 -54.52 7.43
N TYR A 64 -4.13 -53.93 6.43
CA TYR A 64 -3.74 -54.09 5.04
C TYR A 64 -2.46 -53.34 4.73
N ASP A 65 -1.48 -54.06 4.19
CA ASP A 65 -0.22 -53.48 3.70
C ASP A 65 -0.40 -53.01 2.25
N PHE A 66 -0.37 -51.69 2.03
CA PHE A 66 -0.53 -51.09 0.71
C PHE A 66 0.67 -51.28 -0.22
N THR A 67 1.75 -51.89 0.27
CA THR A 67 2.88 -52.29 -0.57
C THR A 67 2.71 -53.67 -1.20
N GLN A 68 1.68 -54.43 -0.82
CA GLN A 68 1.42 -55.74 -1.40
C GLN A 68 0.65 -55.66 -2.73
N ALA A 69 1.05 -56.50 -3.69
CA ALA A 69 0.41 -56.59 -5.00
C ALA A 69 -1.02 -57.16 -4.89
N VAL A 70 -1.94 -56.56 -5.64
CA VAL A 70 -3.34 -56.98 -5.73
C VAL A 70 -3.47 -58.01 -6.85
N ASN A 71 -3.88 -59.22 -6.48
CA ASN A 71 -4.03 -60.35 -7.39
C ASN A 71 -5.42 -61.01 -7.30
N ALA A 72 -6.35 -60.35 -6.62
CA ALA A 72 -7.75 -60.73 -6.48
C ALA A 72 -8.52 -59.49 -6.01
N ASP A 73 -9.85 -59.48 -6.15
CA ASP A 73 -10.69 -58.44 -5.56
C ASP A 73 -10.52 -58.40 -4.04
N VAL A 74 -10.35 -57.21 -3.45
CA VAL A 74 -10.16 -57.02 -2.01
C VAL A 74 -11.15 -55.99 -1.47
N THR A 75 -11.79 -56.30 -0.35
CA THR A 75 -12.56 -55.30 0.41
C THR A 75 -11.86 -54.98 1.72
N LEU A 76 -11.62 -53.69 1.97
CA LEU A 76 -10.90 -53.17 3.13
C LEU A 76 -11.82 -52.33 4.00
N TYR A 77 -11.80 -52.58 5.30
CA TYR A 77 -12.71 -51.99 6.26
C TYR A 77 -11.96 -51.07 7.23
N ALA A 78 -12.46 -49.85 7.39
CA ALA A 78 -11.95 -48.90 8.35
C ALA A 78 -12.23 -49.36 9.79
N GLN A 79 -11.23 -49.31 10.67
CA GLN A 79 -11.44 -49.56 12.09
C GLN A 79 -11.26 -48.30 12.93
N TRP A 80 -11.98 -48.24 14.05
CA TRP A 80 -12.16 -47.02 14.84
C TRP A 80 -11.99 -47.31 16.34
N LYS A 81 -11.28 -46.43 17.04
CA LYS A 81 -11.19 -46.45 18.52
C LYS A 81 -11.88 -45.22 19.09
N LYS A 82 -12.86 -45.40 19.99
CA LYS A 82 -13.56 -44.27 20.64
C LYS A 82 -12.56 -43.39 21.40
N LYS A 83 -12.64 -42.07 21.22
CA LYS A 83 -11.86 -41.09 21.98
C LYS A 83 -12.44 -41.04 23.41
N SER A 84 -11.60 -41.26 24.42
CA SER A 84 -12.04 -41.26 25.82
C SER A 84 -12.42 -39.84 26.24
N SER A 85 -13.69 -39.62 26.61
CA SER A 85 -14.14 -38.38 27.23
C SER A 85 -13.84 -38.39 28.72
N SER A 86 -12.91 -37.54 29.16
CA SER A 86 -12.73 -37.21 30.57
C SER A 86 -12.44 -35.72 30.67
N GLY A 87 -13.30 -35.02 31.39
CA GLY A 87 -13.31 -33.56 31.48
C GLY A 87 -12.37 -32.99 32.55
N SER A 88 -12.21 -31.68 32.42
CA SER A 88 -11.77 -30.66 33.39
C SER A 88 -10.33 -30.72 33.93
N GLY A 89 -9.56 -29.63 33.70
CA GLY A 89 -8.43 -29.26 34.55
C GLY A 89 -7.24 -28.52 33.89
N SER A 90 -7.38 -27.21 33.68
CA SER A 90 -6.36 -26.13 33.83
C SER A 90 -4.91 -26.30 33.31
N SER A 91 -4.54 -25.49 32.30
CA SER A 91 -3.41 -24.55 32.38
C SER A 91 -3.44 -23.49 31.24
N THR A 92 -3.76 -22.25 31.61
CA THR A 92 -3.60 -20.94 30.93
C THR A 92 -2.93 -20.84 29.54
N PRO A 93 -3.53 -20.11 28.56
CA PRO A 93 -2.80 -19.41 27.52
C PRO A 93 -2.53 -17.96 27.95
N LYS A 94 -1.25 -17.60 28.10
CA LYS A 94 -0.74 -16.26 28.47
C LYS A 94 -0.83 -15.21 27.36
N HIS A 95 -1.65 -15.43 26.34
CA HIS A 95 -1.81 -14.49 25.23
C HIS A 95 -3.17 -14.67 24.57
N THR A 96 -3.70 -13.59 24.02
CA THR A 96 -4.88 -13.61 23.17
C THR A 96 -4.50 -14.27 21.85
N HIS A 97 -5.25 -15.29 21.42
CA HIS A 97 -4.95 -15.98 20.18
C HIS A 97 -5.31 -15.08 18.99
N SER A 98 -4.29 -14.66 18.25
CA SER A 98 -4.43 -14.05 16.93
C SER A 98 -4.01 -15.10 15.90
N TYR A 99 -4.97 -15.56 15.08
CA TYR A 99 -4.74 -16.61 14.08
C TYR A 99 -4.55 -15.98 12.70
N THR A 100 -3.48 -16.38 12.03
CA THR A 100 -3.25 -16.05 10.61
C THR A 100 -3.74 -17.22 9.77
N ALA A 101 -4.60 -16.93 8.79
CA ALA A 101 -5.12 -17.91 7.86
C ALA A 101 -4.16 -18.10 6.68
N THR A 102 -3.90 -19.35 6.29
CA THR A 102 -3.09 -19.68 5.12
C THR A 102 -3.74 -20.84 4.37
N VAL A 103 -3.91 -20.72 3.06
CA VAL A 103 -4.38 -21.84 2.24
C VAL A 103 -3.23 -22.84 2.11
N THR A 104 -3.34 -23.94 2.82
CA THR A 104 -2.30 -25.00 2.85
C THR A 104 -2.53 -26.06 1.79
N LYS A 105 -3.76 -26.15 1.26
CA LYS A 105 -4.10 -26.92 0.07
C LYS A 105 -5.19 -26.14 -0.68
N PRO A 106 -4.97 -25.72 -1.93
CA PRO A 106 -6.02 -25.05 -2.70
C PRO A 106 -7.16 -26.03 -3.03
N GLU A 107 -8.38 -25.52 -3.10
CA GLU A 107 -9.53 -26.23 -3.61
C GLU A 107 -9.41 -26.48 -5.11
N THR A 108 -10.07 -27.53 -5.58
CA THR A 108 -10.20 -27.83 -7.01
C THR A 108 -11.68 -28.00 -7.35
N CYS A 109 -11.99 -28.21 -8.63
CA CYS A 109 -13.35 -28.47 -9.08
C CYS A 109 -13.95 -29.79 -8.58
N GLY A 110 -13.14 -30.76 -8.14
CA GLY A 110 -13.60 -32.08 -7.67
C GLY A 110 -13.17 -32.45 -6.25
N ALA A 111 -12.39 -31.62 -5.58
CA ALA A 111 -11.89 -31.89 -4.24
C ALA A 111 -11.72 -30.61 -3.43
N ASP A 112 -12.16 -30.65 -2.17
CA ASP A 112 -12.05 -29.53 -1.25
C ASP A 112 -10.59 -29.12 -0.99
N GLY A 113 -10.42 -27.81 -0.79
CA GLY A 113 -9.21 -27.17 -0.28
C GLY A 113 -9.17 -27.13 1.24
N VAL A 114 -8.06 -26.68 1.79
CA VAL A 114 -7.81 -26.60 3.23
C VAL A 114 -7.15 -25.26 3.56
N LYS A 115 -7.83 -24.49 4.41
CA LYS A 115 -7.32 -23.26 5.03
C LYS A 115 -6.87 -23.57 6.45
N THR A 116 -5.59 -23.37 6.76
CA THR A 116 -5.03 -23.57 8.11
C THR A 116 -4.90 -22.23 8.82
N PHE A 117 -5.42 -22.15 10.04
CA PHE A 117 -5.32 -21.00 10.93
C PHE A 117 -4.26 -21.32 11.99
N THR A 118 -3.18 -20.53 12.04
CA THR A 118 -2.08 -20.75 13.01
C THR A 118 -1.92 -19.54 13.91
N CYS A 119 -1.86 -19.77 15.23
CA CYS A 119 -1.63 -18.72 16.19
C CYS A 119 -0.13 -18.38 16.30
N GLY A 120 0.25 -17.15 15.94
CA GLY A 120 1.65 -16.71 15.95
C GLY A 120 2.33 -16.70 17.33
N GLY A 121 1.55 -16.71 18.42
CA GLY A 121 2.07 -16.66 19.79
C GLY A 121 2.32 -18.03 20.45
N CYS A 122 1.66 -19.10 20.02
CA CYS A 122 1.79 -20.43 20.63
C CYS A 122 1.89 -21.60 19.65
N GLY A 123 1.72 -21.37 18.35
CA GLY A 123 1.76 -22.40 17.33
C GLY A 123 0.53 -23.31 17.29
N ASP A 124 -0.50 -23.03 18.10
CA ASP A 124 -1.80 -23.73 18.01
C ASP A 124 -2.42 -23.52 16.63
N SER A 125 -2.99 -24.58 16.05
CA SER A 125 -3.60 -24.51 14.72
C SER A 125 -4.87 -25.33 14.58
N TYR A 126 -5.78 -24.83 13.74
CA TYR A 126 -6.97 -25.54 13.29
C TYR A 126 -7.17 -25.33 11.78
N THR A 127 -7.96 -26.19 11.16
CA THR A 127 -8.19 -26.15 9.71
C THR A 127 -9.67 -26.02 9.38
N GLU A 128 -9.97 -25.22 8.36
CA GLU A 128 -11.29 -25.17 7.73
C GLU A 128 -11.21 -25.72 6.30
N VAL A 129 -12.30 -26.38 5.90
CA VAL A 129 -12.46 -26.92 4.56
C VAL A 129 -12.93 -25.79 3.64
N ILE A 130 -12.25 -25.62 2.51
CA ILE A 130 -12.73 -24.77 1.42
C ILE A 130 -13.48 -25.69 0.46
N PRO A 131 -14.80 -25.59 0.32
CA PRO A 131 -15.56 -26.50 -0.54
C PRO A 131 -15.05 -26.48 -1.99
N ALA A 132 -15.04 -27.64 -2.64
CA ALA A 132 -14.75 -27.76 -4.06
C ALA A 132 -15.64 -26.82 -4.87
N THR A 133 -15.09 -26.18 -5.89
CA THR A 133 -15.79 -25.14 -6.64
C THR A 133 -16.96 -25.70 -7.48
N GLY A 134 -16.95 -27.00 -7.77
CA GLY A 134 -17.96 -27.67 -8.60
C GLY A 134 -17.97 -27.25 -10.08
N GLN A 135 -17.07 -26.35 -10.49
CA GLN A 135 -16.98 -25.85 -11.87
C GLN A 135 -15.86 -26.57 -12.63
N HIS A 136 -16.23 -27.46 -13.54
CA HIS A 136 -15.30 -28.29 -14.30
C HIS A 136 -14.77 -27.56 -15.55
N SER A 137 -13.44 -27.45 -15.70
CA SER A 137 -12.80 -27.12 -16.99
C SER A 137 -12.67 -28.38 -17.84
N LEU A 138 -13.63 -28.60 -18.73
CA LEU A 138 -13.78 -29.82 -19.52
C LEU A 138 -13.00 -29.75 -20.85
N LYS A 139 -12.30 -30.83 -21.20
CA LYS A 139 -11.65 -31.05 -22.50
C LYS A 139 -12.35 -32.18 -23.25
N THR A 140 -12.51 -32.04 -24.56
CA THR A 140 -13.23 -32.98 -25.42
C THR A 140 -12.31 -34.12 -25.89
N TYR A 141 -12.78 -35.36 -25.76
CA TYR A 141 -12.13 -36.55 -26.31
C TYR A 141 -13.10 -37.30 -27.23
N THR A 142 -12.62 -37.68 -28.42
CA THR A 142 -13.42 -38.35 -29.45
C THR A 142 -12.88 -39.76 -29.67
N GLY A 143 -13.74 -40.77 -29.55
CA GLY A 143 -13.44 -42.17 -29.89
C GLY A 143 -14.69 -42.89 -30.42
N GLU A 144 -14.56 -44.15 -30.85
CA GLU A 144 -15.63 -44.95 -31.48
C GLU A 144 -16.93 -45.08 -30.64
N GLY A 145 -16.94 -44.66 -29.37
CA GLY A 145 -18.08 -44.70 -28.46
C GLY A 145 -18.81 -43.37 -28.18
N GLY A 146 -18.45 -42.27 -28.86
CA GLY A 146 -19.07 -40.94 -28.68
C GLY A 146 -18.14 -39.87 -28.12
N ILE A 147 -18.69 -38.69 -27.83
CA ILE A 147 -17.94 -37.56 -27.27
C ILE A 147 -17.92 -37.66 -25.74
N VAL A 148 -16.73 -37.58 -25.16
CA VAL A 148 -16.55 -37.62 -23.71
C VAL A 148 -15.80 -36.36 -23.26
N PHE A 149 -16.34 -35.66 -22.26
CA PHE A 149 -15.71 -34.48 -21.70
C PHE A 149 -14.96 -34.84 -20.43
N VAL A 150 -13.65 -34.61 -20.40
CA VAL A 150 -12.79 -34.91 -19.26
C VAL A 150 -12.28 -33.61 -18.66
N CYS A 151 -12.52 -33.39 -17.37
CA CYS A 151 -12.02 -32.23 -16.67
C CYS A 151 -10.49 -32.28 -16.56
N SER A 152 -9.80 -31.28 -17.09
CA SER A 152 -8.32 -31.22 -17.08
C SER A 152 -7.72 -31.08 -15.68
N VAL A 153 -8.52 -30.70 -14.69
CA VAL A 153 -8.08 -30.43 -13.31
C VAL A 153 -8.39 -31.60 -12.37
N CYS A 154 -9.54 -32.26 -12.50
CA CYS A 154 -9.96 -33.34 -11.59
C CYS A 154 -10.19 -34.71 -12.26
N GLY A 155 -10.08 -34.80 -13.59
CA GLY A 155 -10.30 -36.06 -14.32
C GLY A 155 -11.76 -36.50 -14.42
N PHE A 156 -12.72 -35.71 -13.90
CA PHE A 156 -14.14 -35.99 -14.05
C PHE A 156 -14.50 -36.18 -15.52
N THR A 157 -15.08 -37.32 -15.84
CA THR A 157 -15.40 -37.75 -17.19
C THR A 157 -16.91 -37.83 -17.32
N THR A 158 -17.51 -37.08 -18.25
CA THR A 158 -18.96 -37.16 -18.48
C THR A 158 -19.34 -38.53 -19.04
N THR A 159 -20.60 -38.94 -18.87
CA THR A 159 -21.14 -40.05 -19.69
C THR A 159 -21.00 -39.72 -21.18
N PRO A 160 -20.66 -40.71 -22.04
CA PRO A 160 -20.52 -40.48 -23.48
C PRO A 160 -21.82 -39.89 -24.05
N VAL A 161 -21.69 -38.74 -24.70
CA VAL A 161 -22.83 -38.08 -25.34
C VAL A 161 -22.92 -38.60 -26.77
N THR A 162 -24.01 -39.29 -27.08
CA THR A 162 -24.37 -39.68 -28.45
C THR A 162 -25.37 -38.65 -28.98
N SER A 163 -24.96 -37.76 -29.87
CA SER A 163 -25.89 -36.81 -30.51
C SER A 163 -26.79 -37.54 -31.51
N GLU A 164 -28.11 -37.36 -31.41
CA GLU A 164 -29.09 -37.98 -32.30
C GLU A 164 -29.37 -37.18 -33.59
N VAL A 165 -28.85 -35.95 -33.76
CA VAL A 165 -29.15 -35.15 -34.96
C VAL A 165 -27.95 -34.36 -35.48
N ALA A 166 -27.71 -34.44 -36.79
CA ALA A 166 -26.69 -33.69 -37.53
C ALA A 166 -27.30 -32.98 -38.75
N LEU A 167 -26.75 -31.85 -39.18
CA LEU A 167 -27.22 -31.11 -40.37
C LEU A 167 -26.12 -30.94 -41.42
N ILE A 168 -26.49 -31.06 -42.70
CA ILE A 168 -25.67 -30.64 -43.85
C ILE A 168 -26.53 -29.77 -44.76
N GLY A 169 -26.18 -28.50 -44.89
CA GLY A 169 -27.00 -27.52 -45.61
C GLY A 169 -28.42 -27.40 -45.03
N SER A 170 -29.43 -27.84 -45.79
CA SER A 170 -30.84 -27.87 -45.35
C SER A 170 -31.38 -29.25 -44.96
N GLN A 171 -30.54 -30.29 -45.01
CA GLN A 171 -30.96 -31.64 -44.66
C GLN A 171 -30.59 -31.99 -43.22
N VAL A 172 -31.53 -32.67 -42.55
CA VAL A 172 -31.42 -33.16 -41.18
C VAL A 172 -31.15 -34.67 -41.24
N TYR A 173 -30.12 -35.12 -40.54
CA TYR A 173 -29.68 -36.52 -40.44
C TYR A 173 -29.89 -37.01 -39.02
N ALA A 174 -30.32 -38.27 -38.87
CA ALA A 174 -30.67 -38.86 -37.57
C ALA A 174 -29.45 -39.40 -36.80
N SER A 175 -28.24 -39.17 -37.31
CA SER A 175 -26.99 -39.44 -36.60
C SER A 175 -25.80 -38.78 -37.31
N ILE A 176 -24.68 -38.63 -36.58
CA ILE A 176 -23.39 -38.21 -37.14
C ILE A 176 -22.93 -39.18 -38.24
N ALA A 177 -23.13 -40.49 -38.03
CA ALA A 177 -22.69 -41.51 -38.97
C ALA A 177 -23.40 -41.41 -40.32
N GLU A 178 -24.70 -41.09 -40.32
CA GLU A 178 -25.45 -40.82 -41.55
C GLU A 178 -24.94 -39.54 -42.23
N ALA A 179 -24.81 -38.43 -41.50
CA ALA A 179 -24.31 -37.17 -42.07
C ALA A 179 -22.93 -37.34 -42.72
N ASN A 180 -21.97 -37.95 -42.01
CA ASN A 180 -20.61 -38.18 -42.52
C ASN A 180 -20.56 -39.06 -43.77
N SER A 181 -21.50 -40.00 -43.91
CA SER A 181 -21.55 -40.88 -45.08
C SER A 181 -22.08 -40.19 -46.35
N THR A 182 -22.78 -39.06 -46.17
CA THR A 182 -23.39 -38.26 -47.25
C THR A 182 -22.70 -36.93 -47.53
N ALA A 183 -21.81 -36.48 -46.63
CA ALA A 183 -21.06 -35.24 -46.76
C ALA A 183 -20.09 -35.28 -47.96
N GLN A 184 -20.03 -34.19 -48.72
CA GLN A 184 -19.03 -33.94 -49.75
C GLN A 184 -17.90 -33.06 -49.20
N ASP A 185 -16.77 -33.08 -49.90
CA ASP A 185 -15.62 -32.23 -49.58
C ASP A 185 -16.04 -30.74 -49.64
N GLY A 186 -15.89 -30.03 -48.52
CA GLY A 186 -16.35 -28.65 -48.36
C GLY A 186 -17.74 -28.47 -47.70
N ASP A 187 -18.43 -29.54 -47.31
CA ASP A 187 -19.67 -29.44 -46.55
C ASP A 187 -19.42 -29.01 -45.08
N THR A 188 -20.39 -28.30 -44.49
CA THR A 188 -20.37 -27.90 -43.07
C THR A 188 -21.36 -28.77 -42.30
N ILE A 189 -20.87 -29.49 -41.27
CA ILE A 189 -21.70 -30.36 -40.43
C ILE A 189 -21.99 -29.67 -39.08
N ILE A 190 -23.26 -29.44 -38.78
CA ILE A 190 -23.71 -28.80 -37.53
C ILE A 190 -24.34 -29.86 -36.62
N LEU A 191 -23.86 -29.96 -35.37
CA LEU A 191 -24.43 -30.84 -34.35
C LEU A 191 -25.34 -30.05 -33.42
N LEU A 192 -26.58 -30.51 -33.28
CA LEU A 192 -27.54 -29.98 -32.31
C LEU A 192 -27.73 -31.00 -31.19
N ASN A 193 -27.63 -30.56 -29.94
CA ASN A 193 -27.85 -31.41 -28.77
C ASN A 193 -28.96 -30.83 -27.91
N ASP A 194 -29.96 -31.63 -27.56
CA ASP A 194 -30.97 -31.33 -26.54
C ASP A 194 -30.89 -32.42 -25.45
N CYS A 195 -30.95 -32.02 -24.18
CA CYS A 195 -31.07 -32.94 -23.04
C CYS A 195 -32.54 -33.36 -22.77
N SER A 196 -33.49 -32.98 -23.61
CA SER A 196 -34.90 -33.33 -23.50
C SER A 196 -35.51 -33.66 -24.86
N GLY A 197 -36.07 -34.87 -25.00
CA GLY A 197 -36.48 -35.44 -26.30
C GLY A 197 -37.64 -34.74 -27.02
N ASP A 198 -37.78 -35.14 -28.28
CA ASP A 198 -38.78 -34.82 -29.32
C ASP A 198 -38.64 -33.49 -30.09
N ILE A 199 -37.92 -33.56 -31.21
CA ILE A 199 -37.80 -32.49 -32.22
C ILE A 199 -39.03 -32.53 -33.15
N THR A 200 -39.92 -31.54 -33.08
CA THR A 200 -40.95 -31.30 -34.11
C THR A 200 -41.04 -29.81 -34.51
N LYS A 201 -40.81 -29.53 -35.81
CA LYS A 201 -40.97 -28.24 -36.58
C LYS A 201 -39.93 -27.14 -36.33
N ASP A 202 -39.58 -26.22 -37.24
CA ASP A 202 -39.65 -26.06 -38.71
C ASP A 202 -38.34 -25.32 -39.08
N VAL A 203 -37.46 -25.92 -39.90
CA VAL A 203 -36.22 -25.28 -40.37
C VAL A 203 -36.50 -24.60 -41.72
N ILE A 204 -36.39 -23.28 -41.79
CA ILE A 204 -36.52 -22.52 -43.05
C ILE A 204 -35.15 -21.97 -43.43
N ILE A 205 -34.58 -22.48 -44.52
CA ILE A 205 -33.35 -21.98 -45.14
C ILE A 205 -33.72 -21.39 -46.50
N ASN A 206 -33.50 -20.08 -46.69
CA ASN A 206 -33.80 -19.41 -47.94
C ASN A 206 -32.68 -19.66 -48.95
N GLY A 207 -33.00 -20.42 -50.01
CA GLY A 207 -32.09 -20.72 -51.11
C GLY A 207 -31.74 -19.48 -51.92
N ASN A 208 -30.67 -18.80 -51.51
CA ASN A 208 -29.68 -18.07 -52.31
C ASN A 208 -28.81 -17.14 -51.44
N ASP A 209 -29.19 -16.91 -50.19
CA ASP A 209 -28.40 -16.17 -49.21
C ASP A 209 -27.95 -17.11 -48.09
N LYS A 210 -26.64 -17.15 -47.85
CA LYS A 210 -25.88 -18.00 -46.93
C LYS A 210 -26.26 -17.80 -45.45
N THR A 211 -27.52 -18.07 -45.11
CA THR A 211 -28.11 -17.85 -43.78
C THR A 211 -28.99 -19.03 -43.38
N ALA A 212 -28.80 -19.53 -42.16
CA ALA A 212 -29.66 -20.54 -41.55
C ALA A 212 -30.34 -19.93 -40.32
N THR A 213 -31.67 -19.97 -40.25
CA THR A 213 -32.42 -19.46 -39.08
C THR A 213 -32.88 -20.65 -38.25
N LEU A 214 -32.40 -20.76 -37.01
CA LEU A 214 -32.85 -21.76 -36.03
C LEU A 214 -33.64 -21.06 -34.92
N ASN A 215 -34.97 -21.19 -34.91
CA ASN A 215 -35.79 -20.73 -33.79
C ASN A 215 -35.88 -21.86 -32.76
N TYR A 216 -35.16 -21.73 -31.64
CA TYR A 216 -35.21 -22.66 -30.52
C TYR A 216 -35.29 -21.92 -29.19
N ASP A 217 -36.10 -22.44 -28.28
CA ASP A 217 -36.39 -21.80 -26.99
C ASP A 217 -35.40 -22.16 -25.88
N ASN A 218 -34.59 -23.22 -26.01
CA ASN A 218 -33.57 -23.62 -25.04
C ASN A 218 -32.44 -24.42 -25.72
N VAL A 219 -31.31 -23.76 -26.00
CA VAL A 219 -30.08 -24.43 -26.47
C VAL A 219 -29.00 -24.20 -25.41
N ASP A 220 -28.58 -25.25 -24.72
CA ASP A 220 -27.53 -25.14 -23.70
C ASP A 220 -26.14 -24.97 -24.35
N TYR A 221 -25.86 -25.63 -25.49
CA TYR A 221 -24.58 -25.56 -26.21
C TYR A 221 -24.74 -25.82 -27.71
N ILE A 222 -23.93 -25.17 -28.56
CA ILE A 222 -23.81 -25.45 -30.00
C ILE A 222 -22.37 -25.85 -30.29
N ASN A 223 -22.16 -26.99 -30.97
CA ASN A 223 -20.83 -27.47 -31.33
C ASN A 223 -20.73 -27.61 -32.85
N ILE A 224 -19.74 -26.95 -33.46
CA ILE A 224 -19.50 -26.97 -34.91
C ILE A 224 -18.16 -27.66 -35.12
N LEU A 225 -18.19 -28.81 -35.80
CA LEU A 225 -17.00 -29.67 -35.96
C LEU A 225 -16.14 -29.28 -37.17
N GLU A 226 -16.76 -28.82 -38.26
CA GLU A 226 -16.09 -28.28 -39.46
C GLU A 226 -16.98 -27.21 -40.09
N ALA A 227 -16.44 -26.02 -40.38
CA ALA A 227 -17.18 -24.92 -40.99
C ALA A 227 -16.43 -24.37 -42.22
N ASN A 228 -16.80 -24.82 -43.41
CA ASN A 228 -16.17 -24.37 -44.67
C ASN A 228 -16.78 -23.08 -45.24
N SER A 229 -17.45 -22.26 -44.42
CA SER A 229 -18.18 -21.06 -44.87
C SER A 229 -17.75 -19.79 -44.15
N THR A 230 -17.56 -18.72 -44.91
CA THR A 230 -17.09 -17.42 -44.44
C THR A 230 -18.07 -16.65 -43.54
N GLU A 231 -19.35 -17.04 -43.45
CA GLU A 231 -20.34 -16.46 -42.53
C GLU A 231 -21.40 -17.51 -42.18
N LEU A 232 -21.48 -17.91 -40.91
CA LEU A 232 -22.62 -18.67 -40.36
C LEU A 232 -23.37 -17.77 -39.37
N THR A 233 -24.58 -17.35 -39.72
CA THR A 233 -25.48 -16.64 -38.79
C THR A 233 -26.40 -17.66 -38.13
N ILE A 234 -26.32 -17.83 -36.81
CA ILE A 234 -27.31 -18.59 -36.02
C ILE A 234 -28.19 -17.58 -35.29
N ASN A 235 -29.50 -17.62 -35.53
CA ASN A 235 -30.45 -16.63 -35.03
C ASN A 235 -31.29 -17.21 -33.88
N LEU A 236 -30.78 -17.17 -32.66
CA LEU A 236 -31.50 -17.60 -31.46
C LEU A 236 -32.36 -16.44 -30.96
N ASP A 237 -33.64 -16.43 -31.31
CA ASP A 237 -34.64 -15.50 -30.77
C ASP A 237 -34.21 -14.02 -30.85
N GLY A 238 -33.70 -13.61 -32.03
CA GLY A 238 -33.25 -12.25 -32.31
C GLY A 238 -31.77 -11.95 -32.00
N LYS A 239 -30.97 -12.96 -31.62
CA LYS A 239 -29.53 -12.83 -31.36
C LYS A 239 -28.70 -13.28 -32.56
N LYS A 240 -27.75 -12.45 -32.98
CA LYS A 240 -26.79 -12.79 -34.04
C LYS A 240 -25.47 -13.28 -33.44
N VAL A 241 -24.99 -14.42 -33.92
CA VAL A 241 -23.63 -14.93 -33.65
C VAL A 241 -22.84 -14.86 -34.95
N TYR A 242 -21.60 -14.36 -34.90
CA TYR A 242 -20.71 -14.22 -36.04
C TYR A 242 -19.48 -15.11 -35.85
N PHE A 243 -19.13 -15.88 -36.88
CA PHE A 243 -17.92 -16.70 -36.95
C PHE A 243 -17.16 -16.33 -38.23
N GLU A 244 -15.86 -16.06 -38.12
CA GLU A 244 -14.94 -15.94 -39.27
C GLU A 244 -13.74 -16.86 -39.02
N GLU A 245 -13.42 -17.70 -40.01
CA GLU A 245 -12.22 -18.53 -40.04
C GLU A 245 -11.21 -18.01 -41.08
N GLU A 246 -9.91 -18.09 -40.77
CA GLU A 246 -8.98 -18.81 -41.66
C GLU A 246 -7.68 -19.23 -40.95
N ALA A 247 -7.32 -20.50 -41.23
CA ALA A 247 -6.02 -21.17 -41.33
C ALA A 247 -4.99 -21.03 -40.19
N ASP A 248 -5.04 -21.96 -39.23
CA ASP A 248 -4.09 -23.07 -39.12
C ASP A 248 -4.46 -23.90 -37.87
N VAL A 249 -4.09 -25.17 -37.92
CA VAL A 249 -4.39 -26.24 -36.97
C VAL A 249 -4.02 -25.85 -35.52
N GLU A 250 -4.87 -26.22 -34.55
CA GLU A 250 -4.80 -25.98 -33.09
C GLU A 250 -5.25 -24.60 -32.57
N GLY A 251 -6.52 -24.48 -32.18
CA GLY A 251 -6.97 -23.35 -31.36
C GLY A 251 -8.47 -23.11 -31.42
N TYR A 252 -9.25 -23.74 -30.55
CA TYR A 252 -10.70 -23.54 -30.45
C TYR A 252 -11.04 -22.07 -30.17
N LEU A 253 -11.80 -21.44 -31.07
CA LEU A 253 -12.43 -20.15 -30.86
C LEU A 253 -13.81 -20.37 -30.21
N VAL A 254 -13.92 -20.13 -28.90
CA VAL A 254 -15.23 -20.03 -28.22
C VAL A 254 -15.37 -18.62 -27.68
N VAL A 255 -16.10 -17.76 -28.41
CA VAL A 255 -16.68 -16.53 -27.85
C VAL A 255 -18.04 -16.92 -27.28
N ALA A 256 -18.09 -17.28 -26.00
CA ALA A 256 -19.36 -17.50 -25.31
C ALA A 256 -19.93 -16.15 -24.86
N TYR A 257 -21.03 -15.74 -25.48
CA TYR A 257 -21.89 -14.68 -24.94
C TYR A 257 -22.71 -15.27 -23.79
N THR A 258 -22.67 -14.67 -22.62
CA THR A 258 -23.67 -14.94 -21.57
C THR A 258 -24.76 -13.88 -21.61
N LEU A 259 -25.96 -14.31 -21.24
CA LEU A 259 -27.27 -13.73 -21.52
C LEU A 259 -27.57 -12.45 -20.72
N ASP A 260 -26.66 -11.46 -20.72
CA ASP A 260 -26.96 -10.13 -20.18
C ASP A 260 -26.46 -8.96 -21.06
N GLY A 261 -26.20 -9.25 -22.34
CA GLY A 261 -25.97 -8.27 -23.43
C GLY A 261 -24.73 -7.37 -23.30
N SER A 262 -24.03 -7.44 -22.16
CA SER A 262 -22.98 -6.51 -21.76
C SER A 262 -21.68 -7.22 -21.36
N THR A 263 -21.69 -8.55 -21.15
CA THR A 263 -20.51 -9.29 -20.65
C THR A 263 -20.02 -10.33 -21.66
N TYR A 264 -18.71 -10.33 -21.92
CA TYR A 264 -17.99 -11.26 -22.79
C TYR A 264 -16.99 -12.06 -21.97
N THR A 265 -16.76 -13.32 -22.31
CA THR A 265 -15.69 -14.13 -21.74
C THR A 265 -14.78 -14.63 -22.87
N VAL A 266 -13.47 -14.44 -22.72
CA VAL A 266 -12.47 -14.71 -23.77
C VAL A 266 -11.31 -15.53 -23.23
N TYR A 267 -10.71 -16.33 -24.11
CA TYR A 267 -9.68 -17.32 -23.76
C TYR A 267 -8.34 -17.07 -24.45
N ASN A 268 -8.28 -16.16 -25.43
CA ASN A 268 -7.07 -15.83 -26.17
C ASN A 268 -7.16 -14.42 -26.78
N ALA A 269 -6.04 -13.90 -27.28
CA ALA A 269 -5.96 -12.53 -27.81
C ALA A 269 -6.89 -12.31 -29.02
N LYS A 270 -7.06 -13.32 -29.89
CA LYS A 270 -7.98 -13.25 -31.03
C LYS A 270 -9.44 -13.12 -30.57
N GLY A 271 -9.85 -13.91 -29.57
CA GLY A 271 -11.17 -13.82 -28.95
C GLY A 271 -11.43 -12.47 -28.29
N LEU A 272 -10.42 -11.93 -27.58
CA LEU A 272 -10.46 -10.59 -27.01
C LEU A 272 -10.63 -9.52 -28.11
N GLN A 273 -9.84 -9.58 -29.18
CA GLN A 273 -9.95 -8.64 -30.29
C GLN A 273 -11.33 -8.69 -30.97
N THR A 274 -11.88 -9.90 -31.17
CA THR A 274 -13.22 -10.08 -31.75
C THR A 274 -14.30 -9.48 -30.85
N ALA A 275 -14.24 -9.71 -29.54
CA ALA A 275 -15.19 -9.11 -28.59
C ALA A 275 -15.14 -7.58 -28.60
N LEU A 276 -13.92 -7.00 -28.60
CA LEU A 276 -13.73 -5.56 -28.68
C LEU A 276 -14.27 -4.96 -30.00
N ASN A 277 -14.08 -5.66 -31.12
CA ASN A 277 -14.62 -5.25 -32.42
C ASN A 277 -16.16 -5.28 -32.41
N ALA A 278 -16.76 -6.31 -31.83
CA ALA A 278 -18.21 -6.44 -31.70
C ALA A 278 -18.79 -5.32 -30.82
N ILE A 279 -18.18 -5.02 -29.67
CA ILE A 279 -18.58 -3.92 -28.79
C ILE A 279 -18.50 -2.58 -29.53
N ASN A 280 -17.43 -2.35 -30.27
CA ASN A 280 -17.24 -1.11 -31.03
C ASN A 280 -18.29 -0.92 -32.14
N ALA A 281 -18.95 -1.99 -32.60
CA ALA A 281 -20.07 -1.91 -33.55
C ALA A 281 -21.39 -1.44 -32.88
N ILE A 282 -21.50 -1.49 -31.55
CA ILE A 282 -22.71 -1.11 -30.80
C ILE A 282 -22.73 0.40 -30.54
N ASP A 283 -23.91 1.04 -30.56
CA ASP A 283 -24.06 2.49 -30.49
C ASP A 283 -23.82 3.11 -29.11
N SER A 284 -24.17 2.39 -28.04
CA SER A 284 -23.97 2.82 -26.65
C SER A 284 -24.13 1.66 -25.69
N GLY A 285 -23.44 1.70 -24.55
CA GLY A 285 -23.60 0.72 -23.48
C GLY A 285 -22.35 0.59 -22.61
N ASP A 286 -22.51 -0.09 -21.48
CA ASP A 286 -21.41 -0.45 -20.59
C ASP A 286 -21.15 -1.95 -20.74
N PHE A 287 -19.92 -2.32 -21.09
CA PHE A 287 -19.54 -3.69 -21.43
C PHE A 287 -18.38 -4.17 -20.57
N THR A 288 -18.34 -5.46 -20.26
CA THR A 288 -17.26 -6.13 -19.54
C THR A 288 -16.73 -7.28 -20.38
N VAL A 289 -15.41 -7.45 -20.46
CA VAL A 289 -14.73 -8.56 -21.13
C VAL A 289 -13.83 -9.24 -20.10
N ASN A 290 -14.22 -10.45 -19.69
CA ASN A 290 -13.52 -11.27 -18.71
C ASN A 290 -12.50 -12.16 -19.39
N LEU A 291 -11.26 -12.15 -18.92
CA LEU A 291 -10.27 -13.14 -19.29
C LEU A 291 -10.52 -14.42 -18.49
N ALA A 292 -10.78 -15.53 -19.19
CA ALA A 292 -10.95 -16.86 -18.57
C ALA A 292 -9.64 -17.64 -18.49
N ASP A 293 -8.65 -17.28 -19.31
CA ASP A 293 -7.35 -17.90 -19.37
C ASP A 293 -6.25 -16.84 -19.53
N ASP A 294 -5.00 -17.28 -19.40
CA ASP A 294 -3.83 -16.46 -19.71
C ASP A 294 -3.84 -16.11 -21.21
N ILE A 295 -3.54 -14.86 -21.53
CA ILE A 295 -3.61 -14.33 -22.89
C ILE A 295 -2.21 -14.07 -23.43
N GLU A 296 -1.92 -14.61 -24.60
CA GLU A 296 -0.71 -14.30 -25.38
C GLU A 296 -1.10 -13.58 -26.67
N GLY A 297 -0.44 -12.45 -26.93
CA GLY A 297 -0.61 -11.64 -28.13
C GLY A 297 -1.15 -10.23 -27.88
N ASP A 298 -1.00 -9.38 -28.89
CA ASP A 298 -1.41 -7.98 -28.84
C ASP A 298 -2.91 -7.80 -29.15
N VAL A 299 -3.51 -6.78 -28.55
CA VAL A 299 -4.88 -6.37 -28.83
C VAL A 299 -5.01 -4.85 -28.96
N THR A 300 -5.99 -4.41 -29.74
CA THR A 300 -6.34 -3.00 -29.92
C THR A 300 -7.77 -2.73 -29.49
N VAL A 301 -7.93 -1.83 -28.53
CA VAL A 301 -9.22 -1.28 -28.08
C VAL A 301 -9.49 0.01 -28.84
N THR A 302 -10.58 0.07 -29.60
CA THR A 302 -11.02 1.31 -30.24
C THR A 302 -12.08 1.98 -29.36
N GLN A 303 -11.89 3.24 -28.99
CA GLN A 303 -12.91 3.99 -28.26
C GLN A 303 -14.01 4.51 -29.20
N LYS A 304 -15.24 4.59 -28.69
CA LYS A 304 -16.43 5.12 -29.38
C LYS A 304 -17.30 5.90 -28.40
N ALA A 305 -17.98 6.93 -28.88
CA ALA A 305 -18.91 7.71 -28.06
C ALA A 305 -19.96 6.81 -27.38
N ASN A 306 -20.27 7.10 -26.11
CA ASN A 306 -21.28 6.43 -25.29
C ASN A 306 -21.04 4.92 -25.04
N VAL A 307 -19.85 4.41 -25.38
CA VAL A 307 -19.45 3.03 -25.12
C VAL A 307 -18.40 3.03 -24.01
N LYS A 308 -18.68 2.29 -22.94
CA LYS A 308 -17.72 2.03 -21.87
C LYS A 308 -17.33 0.57 -21.88
N VAL A 309 -16.05 0.29 -21.75
CA VAL A 309 -15.53 -1.09 -21.76
C VAL A 309 -14.71 -1.32 -20.50
N THR A 310 -14.93 -2.44 -19.84
CA THR A 310 -14.09 -2.97 -18.76
C THR A 310 -13.43 -4.25 -19.27
N ILE A 311 -12.11 -4.30 -19.32
CA ILE A 311 -11.36 -5.54 -19.51
C ILE A 311 -10.94 -6.00 -18.13
N ASP A 312 -11.54 -7.08 -17.65
CA ASP A 312 -11.24 -7.66 -16.35
C ASP A 312 -10.37 -8.91 -16.54
N GLY A 313 -9.15 -8.82 -16.03
CA GLY A 313 -8.19 -9.90 -16.11
C GLY A 313 -8.50 -11.08 -15.21
N ASN A 314 -9.30 -10.93 -14.15
CA ASN A 314 -9.49 -11.96 -13.12
C ASN A 314 -8.15 -12.58 -12.65
N ASP A 315 -7.14 -11.74 -12.49
CA ASP A 315 -5.76 -12.07 -12.12
C ASP A 315 -5.02 -12.99 -13.11
N LYS A 316 -5.52 -13.11 -14.35
CA LYS A 316 -4.85 -13.83 -15.44
C LYS A 316 -3.64 -13.10 -15.96
N LYS A 317 -2.71 -13.87 -16.54
CA LYS A 317 -1.53 -13.33 -17.19
C LYS A 317 -1.87 -12.76 -18.56
N PHE A 318 -1.21 -11.67 -18.91
CA PHE A 318 -1.29 -11.07 -20.24
C PHE A 318 0.12 -10.84 -20.78
N ASN A 319 0.53 -11.69 -21.72
CA ASN A 319 1.79 -11.62 -22.43
C ASN A 319 1.57 -10.96 -23.81
N GLY A 320 1.55 -9.64 -23.83
CA GLY A 320 1.33 -8.85 -25.03
C GLY A 320 1.06 -7.38 -24.71
N ALA A 321 0.81 -6.58 -25.75
CA ALA A 321 0.47 -5.17 -25.60
C ALA A 321 -1.01 -4.90 -25.85
N ILE A 322 -1.62 -4.08 -24.98
CA ILE A 322 -2.93 -3.47 -25.21
C ILE A 322 -2.72 -2.06 -25.78
N THR A 323 -3.21 -1.83 -27.00
CA THR A 323 -3.20 -0.50 -27.63
C THR A 323 -4.60 0.13 -27.56
N VAL A 324 -4.69 1.39 -27.14
CA VAL A 324 -5.95 2.13 -27.05
C VAL A 324 -5.98 3.21 -28.12
N ASP A 325 -6.94 3.13 -29.05
CA ASP A 325 -7.06 4.01 -30.22
C ASP A 325 -8.41 4.77 -30.21
N GLY A 326 -8.39 6.08 -30.01
CA GLY A 326 -9.60 6.91 -30.16
C GLY A 326 -9.84 7.46 -31.57
N LYS A 327 -9.20 6.91 -32.62
CA LYS A 327 -9.46 7.24 -34.04
C LYS A 327 -9.42 8.73 -34.39
N SER A 328 -8.63 9.48 -33.64
CA SER A 328 -8.50 10.91 -33.79
C SER A 328 -9.72 11.76 -33.49
N GLN A 329 -10.62 11.25 -32.66
CA GLN A 329 -11.75 11.98 -32.11
C GLN A 329 -11.70 12.00 -30.58
N ARG A 330 -12.31 13.03 -29.98
CA ARG A 330 -12.48 13.13 -28.53
C ARG A 330 -13.85 12.60 -28.17
N TYR A 331 -13.89 11.41 -27.57
CA TYR A 331 -15.13 10.79 -27.10
C TYR A 331 -15.32 11.08 -25.61
N GLU A 332 -15.88 12.25 -25.27
CA GLU A 332 -16.06 12.68 -23.86
C GLU A 332 -16.94 11.74 -23.02
N THR A 333 -17.74 10.89 -23.67
CA THR A 333 -18.60 9.89 -23.01
C THR A 333 -18.07 8.47 -23.08
N ALA A 334 -16.91 8.25 -23.72
CA ALA A 334 -16.23 6.95 -23.72
C ALA A 334 -15.47 6.74 -22.41
N ALA A 335 -15.35 5.48 -21.99
CA ALA A 335 -14.47 5.10 -20.90
C ALA A 335 -13.88 3.71 -21.15
N LEU A 336 -12.66 3.48 -20.67
CA LEU A 336 -12.02 2.18 -20.70
C LEU A 336 -11.43 1.89 -19.34
N THR A 337 -11.80 0.77 -18.74
CA THR A 337 -11.16 0.25 -17.52
C THR A 337 -10.38 -1.01 -17.88
N ILE A 338 -9.11 -1.07 -17.53
CA ILE A 338 -8.26 -2.25 -17.64
C ILE A 338 -7.90 -2.63 -16.21
N LYS A 339 -8.39 -3.77 -15.73
CA LYS A 339 -8.26 -4.11 -14.30
C LYS A 339 -7.89 -5.55 -14.02
N SER A 340 -7.24 -5.78 -12.89
CA SER A 340 -6.92 -7.12 -12.37
C SER A 340 -6.18 -8.00 -13.38
N ILE A 341 -5.25 -7.42 -14.15
CA ILE A 341 -4.40 -8.14 -15.10
C ILE A 341 -2.97 -8.21 -14.58
N ASN A 342 -2.36 -9.39 -14.70
CA ASN A 342 -0.93 -9.60 -14.46
C ASN A 342 -0.16 -9.54 -15.79
N PHE A 343 0.36 -8.36 -16.14
CA PHE A 343 1.21 -8.18 -17.31
C PHE A 343 2.61 -8.76 -17.04
N GLU A 344 2.92 -9.86 -17.72
CA GLU A 344 4.18 -10.57 -17.59
C GLU A 344 4.70 -10.94 -18.98
N ALA A 345 5.91 -10.49 -19.31
CA ALA A 345 6.54 -10.83 -20.58
C ALA A 345 8.08 -10.81 -20.46
N ASP A 346 8.75 -11.62 -21.29
CA ASP A 346 10.20 -11.57 -21.51
C ASP A 346 10.57 -10.77 -22.77
N SER A 347 9.58 -10.45 -23.59
CA SER A 347 9.67 -9.61 -24.78
C SER A 347 8.33 -8.93 -25.03
N ILE A 348 8.35 -7.67 -25.42
CA ILE A 348 7.13 -6.93 -25.80
C ILE A 348 7.27 -6.38 -27.21
N SER A 349 6.19 -6.48 -27.99
CA SER A 349 6.13 -6.04 -29.39
C SER A 349 6.07 -4.51 -29.56
N LYS A 350 5.80 -3.79 -28.45
CA LYS A 350 5.67 -2.33 -28.33
C LYS A 350 6.60 -1.80 -27.24
N ASP A 351 6.60 -0.50 -27.01
CA ASP A 351 7.43 0.11 -25.96
C ASP A 351 6.80 -0.04 -24.55
N ALA A 352 5.53 -0.42 -24.48
CA ALA A 352 4.81 -0.59 -23.22
C ALA A 352 3.79 -1.72 -23.26
N PHE A 353 3.34 -2.18 -22.08
CA PHE A 353 2.21 -3.11 -21.97
C PHE A 353 0.89 -2.43 -22.32
N ILE A 354 0.67 -1.20 -21.86
CA ILE A 354 -0.50 -0.40 -22.19
C ILE A 354 -0.05 0.84 -22.98
N ASN A 355 -0.52 0.95 -24.21
CA ASN A 355 -0.15 2.00 -25.15
C ASN A 355 -1.38 2.86 -25.45
N LEU A 356 -1.40 4.09 -24.94
CA LEU A 356 -2.48 5.04 -25.13
C LEU A 356 -2.18 5.94 -26.34
N GLY A 357 -3.12 5.99 -27.28
CA GLY A 357 -2.98 6.74 -28.52
C GLY A 357 -2.05 6.04 -29.52
N GLY A 358 -1.43 6.82 -30.42
CA GLY A 358 -0.45 6.28 -31.35
C GLY A 358 0.45 7.34 -31.96
N ASN A 359 1.58 6.90 -32.52
CA ASN A 359 2.52 7.77 -33.24
C ASN A 359 1.79 8.42 -34.42
N ASN A 360 1.41 9.70 -34.29
CA ASN A 360 1.12 10.70 -35.35
C ASN A 360 0.25 11.89 -34.86
N ASN A 361 0.30 12.30 -33.58
CA ASN A 361 -0.31 13.54 -33.07
C ASN A 361 -1.85 13.65 -33.14
N ILE A 362 -2.54 12.61 -33.60
CA ILE A 362 -3.98 12.72 -33.88
C ILE A 362 -4.84 11.80 -33.01
N ARG A 363 -4.34 10.74 -32.38
CA ARG A 363 -5.16 9.76 -31.65
C ARG A 363 -5.34 10.15 -30.17
N TYR A 364 -6.49 10.72 -29.83
CA TYR A 364 -6.88 11.07 -28.46
C TYR A 364 -7.45 9.86 -27.72
N THR A 365 -7.27 9.76 -26.40
CA THR A 365 -8.03 8.83 -25.54
C THR A 365 -8.78 9.57 -24.44
N HIS A 366 -9.86 8.99 -23.94
CA HIS A 366 -10.71 9.60 -22.91
C HIS A 366 -11.10 8.58 -21.84
N GLY A 367 -11.05 8.97 -20.57
CA GLY A 367 -11.59 8.19 -19.46
C GLY A 367 -10.96 6.81 -19.31
N VAL A 368 -9.64 6.72 -19.46
CA VAL A 368 -8.90 5.46 -19.31
C VAL A 368 -8.52 5.28 -17.84
N THR A 369 -8.89 4.14 -17.27
CA THR A 369 -8.54 3.72 -15.91
C THR A 369 -7.75 2.41 -15.97
N VAL A 370 -6.61 2.35 -15.31
CA VAL A 370 -5.84 1.13 -15.08
C VAL A 370 -5.87 0.84 -13.60
N ASP A 371 -6.49 -0.28 -13.20
CA ASP A 371 -6.86 -0.56 -11.80
C ASP A 371 -6.36 -1.92 -11.34
N ASN A 372 -5.63 -1.98 -10.21
CA ASN A 372 -5.16 -3.22 -9.60
C ASN A 372 -4.41 -4.16 -10.56
N CYS A 373 -3.63 -3.60 -11.49
CA CYS A 373 -2.80 -4.38 -12.43
C CYS A 373 -1.36 -4.51 -11.91
N THR A 374 -0.73 -5.65 -12.22
CA THR A 374 0.69 -5.90 -11.92
C THR A 374 1.50 -5.91 -13.21
N PHE A 375 2.71 -5.33 -13.20
CA PHE A 375 3.61 -5.28 -14.34
C PHE A 375 4.98 -5.85 -13.99
N SER A 376 5.40 -6.88 -14.71
CA SER A 376 6.72 -7.52 -14.57
C SER A 376 7.34 -7.75 -15.94
N TYR A 377 8.62 -7.45 -16.08
CA TYR A 377 9.34 -7.63 -17.34
C TYR A 377 10.76 -8.13 -17.09
N SER A 378 11.14 -9.19 -17.79
CA SER A 378 12.45 -9.83 -17.66
C SER A 378 13.34 -9.72 -18.91
N GLY A 379 12.89 -8.97 -19.92
CA GLY A 379 13.65 -8.76 -21.16
C GLY A 379 14.77 -7.73 -21.02
N THR A 380 15.46 -7.48 -22.13
CA THR A 380 16.67 -6.63 -22.17
C THR A 380 16.44 -5.20 -22.67
N VAL A 381 15.25 -4.92 -23.21
CA VAL A 381 14.86 -3.57 -23.69
C VAL A 381 14.11 -2.79 -22.61
N ASP A 382 14.10 -1.46 -22.71
CA ASP A 382 13.39 -0.60 -21.77
C ASP A 382 11.86 -0.72 -21.95
N ALA A 383 11.22 -1.58 -21.16
CA ALA A 383 9.77 -1.75 -21.15
C ALA A 383 9.09 -0.80 -20.15
N VAL A 384 8.01 -0.13 -20.59
CA VAL A 384 7.19 0.77 -19.76
C VAL A 384 5.87 0.07 -19.41
N ALA A 385 5.31 0.28 -18.21
CA ALA A 385 4.00 -0.28 -17.89
C ALA A 385 2.90 0.41 -18.72
N ILE A 386 2.81 1.74 -18.62
CA ILE A 386 1.84 2.55 -19.35
C ILE A 386 2.56 3.66 -20.11
N LYS A 387 2.30 3.75 -21.41
CA LYS A 387 2.86 4.80 -22.25
C LYS A 387 1.77 5.50 -23.03
N SER A 388 1.76 6.83 -22.95
CA SER A 388 0.94 7.70 -23.78
C SER A 388 1.83 8.32 -24.86
N TYR A 389 1.44 8.09 -26.11
CA TYR A 389 2.07 8.68 -27.29
C TYR A 389 1.47 10.04 -27.60
N THR A 390 2.02 10.72 -28.60
CA THR A 390 1.60 12.07 -28.94
C THR A 390 0.12 12.13 -29.38
N GLY A 391 -0.71 12.75 -28.53
CA GLY A 391 -2.15 12.91 -28.72
C GLY A 391 -2.80 13.16 -27.35
N GLY A 392 -3.62 14.20 -27.23
CA GLY A 392 -4.15 14.66 -25.95
C GLY A 392 -5.00 13.64 -25.19
N ASP A 393 -4.45 12.99 -24.17
CA ASP A 393 -5.22 12.09 -23.30
C ASP A 393 -6.00 12.87 -22.24
N TRP A 394 -7.25 12.48 -22.02
CA TRP A 394 -8.16 13.11 -21.06
C TRP A 394 -8.58 12.12 -19.97
N ASN A 395 -8.40 12.51 -18.71
CA ASN A 395 -8.82 11.79 -17.51
C ASN A 395 -8.20 10.39 -17.39
N LEU A 396 -6.86 10.32 -17.42
CA LEU A 396 -6.13 9.07 -17.15
C LEU A 396 -6.06 8.83 -15.64
N THR A 397 -6.51 7.65 -15.20
CA THR A 397 -6.43 7.19 -13.81
C THR A 397 -5.61 5.91 -13.73
N VAL A 398 -4.67 5.84 -12.78
CA VAL A 398 -3.95 4.62 -12.44
C VAL A 398 -4.10 4.36 -10.94
N ASP A 399 -4.71 3.25 -10.56
CA ASP A 399 -5.10 2.97 -9.18
C ASP A 399 -4.66 1.57 -8.76
N GLY A 400 -4.15 1.40 -7.53
CA GLY A 400 -3.80 0.10 -6.95
C GLY A 400 -2.74 -0.72 -7.72
N CYS A 401 -2.04 -0.13 -8.69
CA CYS A 401 -1.15 -0.87 -9.58
C CYS A 401 0.23 -1.13 -8.96
N THR A 402 0.81 -2.29 -9.27
CA THR A 402 2.16 -2.66 -8.84
C THR A 402 3.10 -2.78 -10.05
N VAL A 403 4.22 -2.07 -10.02
CA VAL A 403 5.27 -2.13 -11.05
C VAL A 403 6.53 -2.71 -10.44
N ASN A 404 6.87 -3.93 -10.84
CA ASN A 404 7.98 -4.69 -10.28
C ASN A 404 9.34 -4.27 -10.85
N GLU A 405 10.41 -4.76 -10.22
CA GLU A 405 11.77 -4.63 -10.74
C GLU A 405 11.89 -5.21 -12.16
N GLY A 406 12.82 -4.68 -12.94
CA GLY A 406 13.01 -5.04 -14.36
C GLY A 406 12.29 -4.09 -15.33
N MET A 407 11.24 -3.42 -14.88
CA MET A 407 10.56 -2.38 -15.65
C MET A 407 11.42 -1.11 -15.75
N HIS A 408 11.39 -0.43 -16.90
CA HIS A 408 12.06 0.86 -17.07
C HIS A 408 11.30 1.98 -16.34
N SER A 409 9.97 2.02 -16.46
CA SER A 409 9.15 3.00 -15.75
C SER A 409 7.69 2.59 -15.64
N MET A 410 7.00 3.09 -14.61
CA MET A 410 5.56 2.95 -14.46
C MET A 410 4.82 3.66 -15.59
N LEU A 411 5.07 4.96 -15.76
CA LEU A 411 4.26 5.77 -16.67
C LEU A 411 5.12 6.79 -17.42
N GLN A 412 4.98 6.81 -18.73
CA GLN A 412 5.53 7.85 -19.59
C GLN A 412 4.41 8.47 -20.40
N VAL A 413 4.07 9.72 -20.12
CA VAL A 413 3.04 10.44 -20.88
C VAL A 413 3.66 11.51 -21.76
N THR A 414 3.10 11.64 -22.97
CA THR A 414 3.41 12.74 -23.88
C THR A 414 2.10 13.41 -24.28
N ASN A 415 1.78 14.53 -23.63
CA ASN A 415 0.56 15.30 -23.81
C ASN A 415 -0.70 14.68 -23.17
N VAL A 416 -0.80 14.74 -21.84
CA VAL A 416 -2.10 14.63 -21.16
C VAL A 416 -2.68 16.03 -21.12
N GLU A 417 -3.89 16.24 -21.63
CA GLU A 417 -4.47 17.59 -21.71
C GLU A 417 -5.38 17.91 -20.51
N LYS A 418 -5.94 16.89 -19.86
CA LYS A 418 -6.83 17.05 -18.71
C LYS A 418 -6.71 15.85 -17.79
N GLY A 419 -6.54 16.09 -16.49
CA GLY A 419 -6.65 15.08 -15.43
C GLY A 419 -5.70 13.89 -15.56
N LEU A 420 -4.68 13.85 -14.70
CA LEU A 420 -3.90 12.65 -14.44
C LEU A 420 -4.00 12.33 -12.94
N LYS A 421 -4.57 11.18 -12.61
CA LYS A 421 -4.69 10.70 -11.22
C LYS A 421 -3.92 9.41 -11.03
N ILE A 422 -3.12 9.32 -9.97
CA ILE A 422 -2.37 8.12 -9.60
C ILE A 422 -2.57 7.83 -8.12
N THR A 423 -3.15 6.69 -7.76
CA THR A 423 -3.46 6.38 -6.36
C THR A 423 -3.05 4.97 -5.96
N ASP A 424 -2.61 4.82 -4.71
CA ASP A 424 -2.34 3.54 -4.05
C ASP A 424 -1.42 2.58 -4.85
N CYS A 425 -0.47 3.15 -5.62
CA CYS A 425 0.44 2.39 -6.47
C CYS A 425 1.78 2.08 -5.79
N TYR A 426 2.37 0.93 -6.12
CA TYR A 426 3.69 0.49 -5.64
C TYR A 426 4.66 0.35 -6.82
N VAL A 427 5.78 1.07 -6.79
CA VAL A 427 6.67 1.21 -7.95
C VAL A 427 8.12 0.92 -7.55
N TYR A 428 8.68 -0.15 -8.11
CA TYR A 428 10.05 -0.65 -7.87
C TYR A 428 10.95 -0.61 -9.13
N SER A 429 10.50 0.11 -10.15
CA SER A 429 11.15 0.17 -11.47
C SER A 429 12.41 1.05 -11.50
N LYS A 430 13.15 1.03 -12.62
CA LYS A 430 14.31 1.91 -12.82
C LYS A 430 13.95 3.38 -12.60
N ASN A 431 12.88 3.86 -13.23
CA ASN A 431 12.32 5.20 -13.03
C ASN A 431 10.84 5.11 -12.66
N GLY A 432 10.25 6.16 -12.10
CA GLY A 432 8.84 6.19 -11.74
C GLY A 432 7.96 6.73 -12.87
N ILE A 433 7.56 7.99 -12.75
CA ILE A 433 6.67 8.71 -13.67
C ILE A 433 7.43 9.77 -14.46
N ASN A 434 7.20 9.81 -15.77
CA ASN A 434 7.72 10.85 -16.65
C ASN A 434 6.57 11.59 -17.35
N LEU A 435 6.39 12.86 -16.98
CA LEU A 435 5.32 13.72 -17.47
C LEU A 435 5.87 14.70 -18.50
N ASN A 436 5.65 14.43 -19.79
CA ASN A 436 5.92 15.38 -20.86
C ASN A 436 4.62 16.08 -21.27
N ASN A 437 4.56 17.40 -21.12
CA ASN A 437 3.37 18.21 -21.44
C ASN A 437 2.09 17.78 -20.72
N CYS A 438 2.17 17.61 -19.41
CA CYS A 438 1.02 17.37 -18.52
C CYS A 438 0.70 18.65 -17.74
N PRO A 439 -0.55 19.16 -17.71
CA PRO A 439 -0.93 20.38 -16.99
C PRO A 439 -1.18 20.12 -15.51
N SER A 440 -1.56 18.90 -15.13
CA SER A 440 -1.80 18.56 -13.73
C SER A 440 -1.48 17.12 -13.39
N LEU A 441 -1.18 16.87 -12.12
CA LEU A 441 -1.08 15.55 -11.51
C LEU A 441 -1.77 15.60 -10.15
N GLU A 442 -2.60 14.61 -9.85
CA GLU A 442 -3.10 14.31 -8.51
C GLU A 442 -2.60 12.92 -8.11
N MET A 443 -1.66 12.86 -7.17
CA MET A 443 -1.10 11.59 -6.69
C MET A 443 -1.30 11.42 -5.19
N SER A 444 -1.75 10.23 -4.75
CA SER A 444 -1.81 9.94 -3.31
C SER A 444 -1.71 8.47 -2.92
N GLY A 445 -1.18 8.18 -1.73
CA GLY A 445 -1.11 6.81 -1.21
C GLY A 445 -0.04 5.93 -1.88
N CYS A 446 0.83 6.52 -2.71
CA CYS A 446 1.77 5.75 -3.51
C CYS A 446 3.11 5.53 -2.81
N THR A 447 3.78 4.42 -3.13
CA THR A 447 5.17 4.14 -2.75
C THR A 447 6.04 3.98 -3.99
N PHE A 448 7.06 4.82 -4.11
CA PHE A 448 8.05 4.77 -5.17
C PHE A 448 9.41 4.45 -4.55
N ASP A 449 9.99 3.31 -4.89
CA ASP A 449 11.38 2.93 -4.59
C ASP A 449 12.12 2.72 -5.92
N THR A 450 12.54 3.84 -6.52
CA THR A 450 13.12 3.83 -7.87
C THR A 450 14.63 3.94 -7.83
N LYS A 451 15.30 3.42 -8.87
CA LYS A 451 16.76 3.55 -9.00
C LYS A 451 17.18 4.95 -9.43
N GLY A 452 16.54 5.48 -10.47
CA GLY A 452 16.60 6.87 -10.94
C GLY A 452 15.52 7.73 -10.30
N TYR A 453 14.85 8.59 -11.06
CA TYR A 453 13.84 9.53 -10.52
C TYR A 453 12.51 8.85 -10.19
N ALA A 454 11.83 9.35 -9.15
CA ALA A 454 10.46 8.97 -8.84
C ALA A 454 9.47 9.75 -9.71
N VAL A 455 9.63 11.07 -9.81
CA VAL A 455 8.76 11.93 -10.64
C VAL A 455 9.60 12.85 -11.50
N ARG A 456 9.32 12.90 -12.79
CA ARG A 456 9.94 13.84 -13.72
C ARG A 456 8.89 14.63 -14.47
N VAL A 457 9.06 15.94 -14.50
CA VAL A 457 8.19 16.89 -15.18
C VAL A 457 8.99 17.62 -16.26
N GLY A 458 8.56 17.52 -17.51
CA GLY A 458 9.13 18.26 -18.63
C GLY A 458 8.09 18.72 -19.66
N VAL A 459 8.45 19.64 -20.55
CA VAL A 459 7.72 19.84 -21.81
C VAL A 459 8.66 19.66 -22.99
N ASN A 460 8.17 18.96 -24.01
CA ASN A 460 8.77 18.96 -25.34
C ASN A 460 8.11 20.09 -26.15
N GLY A 461 8.89 21.11 -26.50
CA GLY A 461 8.60 22.06 -27.58
C GLY A 461 7.41 23.02 -27.39
N GLY A 462 7.71 24.30 -27.16
CA GLY A 462 6.79 25.41 -27.42
C GLY A 462 6.00 25.91 -26.22
N VAL A 463 6.36 27.11 -25.77
CA VAL A 463 5.54 28.10 -25.05
C VAL A 463 4.07 27.70 -24.84
N ASN A 464 3.74 27.21 -23.65
CA ASN A 464 2.43 27.42 -23.08
C ASN A 464 2.60 28.11 -21.73
N SER A 465 1.97 29.27 -21.63
CA SER A 465 1.98 30.22 -20.51
C SER A 465 1.15 29.78 -19.30
N ASP A 466 0.60 28.55 -19.33
CA ASP A 466 -0.42 28.14 -18.39
C ASP A 466 0.19 27.52 -17.14
N GLN A 467 -0.31 27.94 -15.97
CA GLN A 467 0.11 27.39 -14.68
C GLN A 467 -0.16 25.88 -14.65
N LYS A 468 0.89 25.08 -14.44
CA LYS A 468 0.77 23.63 -14.24
C LYS A 468 0.69 23.34 -12.74
N SER A 469 -0.11 22.36 -12.32
CA SER A 469 -0.33 22.05 -10.90
C SER A 469 -0.16 20.56 -10.60
N PHE A 470 0.89 20.23 -9.85
CA PHE A 470 1.20 18.87 -9.43
C PHE A 470 0.97 18.76 -7.92
N SER A 471 0.11 17.85 -7.48
CA SER A 471 -0.17 17.58 -6.07
C SER A 471 0.17 16.14 -5.74
N ILE A 472 0.95 15.93 -4.68
CA ILE A 472 1.38 14.61 -4.21
C ILE A 472 1.17 14.54 -2.70
N ALA A 473 0.27 13.68 -2.25
CA ALA A 473 -0.10 13.56 -0.84
C ALA A 473 0.10 12.14 -0.29
N ASN A 474 0.39 12.00 1.00
CA ASN A 474 0.41 10.71 1.71
C ASN A 474 1.21 9.63 0.95
N SER A 475 2.35 9.98 0.36
CA SER A 475 3.11 9.10 -0.54
C SER A 475 4.57 9.05 -0.12
N ASN A 476 5.26 7.93 -0.32
CA ASN A 476 6.69 7.82 -0.04
C ASN A 476 7.47 7.76 -1.35
N LEU A 477 8.33 8.76 -1.59
CA LEU A 477 9.12 8.84 -2.83
C LEU A 477 10.60 8.66 -2.53
N LYS A 478 11.20 7.63 -3.11
CA LYS A 478 12.61 7.31 -2.97
C LYS A 478 13.29 7.20 -4.33
N SER A 479 14.52 7.71 -4.38
CA SER A 479 15.47 7.51 -5.48
C SER A 479 16.79 7.00 -4.91
N ALA A 480 17.35 5.94 -5.51
CA ALA A 480 18.71 5.50 -5.22
C ALA A 480 19.78 6.40 -5.87
N CYS A 481 19.37 7.39 -6.66
CA CYS A 481 20.23 8.31 -7.41
C CYS A 481 21.22 7.61 -8.35
N GLU A 482 20.83 6.49 -8.96
CA GLU A 482 21.54 6.00 -10.16
C GLU A 482 21.56 7.15 -11.19
N ASP A 483 22.72 7.39 -11.79
CA ASP A 483 23.00 8.52 -12.71
C ASP A 483 22.97 9.94 -12.09
N GLY A 484 22.90 10.07 -10.76
CA GLY A 484 22.89 11.37 -10.07
C GLY A 484 21.55 12.11 -10.15
N ASP A 485 20.49 11.41 -10.54
CA ASP A 485 19.14 11.95 -10.65
C ASP A 485 18.54 12.32 -9.27
N ALA A 486 17.66 13.33 -9.27
CA ALA A 486 16.90 13.71 -8.09
C ALA A 486 15.62 12.88 -7.94
N VAL A 487 15.05 12.83 -6.73
CA VAL A 487 13.74 12.17 -6.48
C VAL A 487 12.65 12.79 -7.36
N ILE A 488 12.59 14.12 -7.42
CA ILE A 488 11.70 14.89 -8.30
C ILE A 488 12.55 15.78 -9.23
N ILE A 489 12.33 15.69 -10.54
CA ILE A 489 13.06 16.47 -11.54
C ILE A 489 12.11 17.38 -12.29
N PHE A 490 12.39 18.68 -12.29
CA PHE A 490 11.84 19.63 -13.24
C PHE A 490 12.85 19.83 -14.38
N ARG A 491 12.41 19.71 -15.62
CA ARG A 491 13.21 20.11 -16.78
C ARG A 491 12.96 21.58 -17.09
N SER A 492 13.94 22.22 -17.75
CA SER A 492 14.10 23.68 -17.98
C SER A 492 12.91 24.43 -18.58
N SER A 493 11.84 23.74 -18.90
CA SER A 493 10.65 24.24 -19.59
C SER A 493 9.36 24.14 -18.74
N ALA A 494 9.47 23.76 -17.46
CA ALA A 494 8.37 23.74 -16.49
C ALA A 494 8.18 25.08 -15.74
N THR A 495 8.41 26.22 -16.40
CA THR A 495 8.20 27.55 -15.82
C THR A 495 6.74 27.75 -15.38
N ASN A 496 6.48 28.60 -14.38
CA ASN A 496 5.14 28.85 -13.82
C ASN A 496 4.41 27.61 -13.26
N SER A 497 5.13 26.55 -12.91
CA SER A 497 4.53 25.34 -12.33
C SER A 497 4.39 25.45 -10.82
N LYS A 498 3.38 24.78 -10.27
CA LYS A 498 3.15 24.60 -8.84
C LYS A 498 3.29 23.12 -8.48
N LEU A 499 4.13 22.79 -7.51
CA LEU A 499 4.19 21.47 -6.89
C LEU A 499 3.72 21.58 -5.45
N THR A 500 2.78 20.75 -5.03
CA THR A 500 2.32 20.64 -3.65
C THR A 500 2.62 19.24 -3.14
N LEU A 501 3.43 19.14 -2.08
CA LEU A 501 3.70 17.91 -1.35
C LEU A 501 2.97 17.98 -0.02
N SER A 502 2.31 16.92 0.42
CA SER A 502 1.60 16.89 1.72
C SER A 502 1.71 15.52 2.36
N ASN A 503 2.37 15.42 3.51
CA ASN A 503 2.71 14.14 4.14
C ASN A 503 3.44 13.20 3.15
N THR A 504 4.43 13.74 2.44
CA THR A 504 5.13 13.04 1.36
C THR A 504 6.64 13.07 1.60
N PRO A 505 7.22 12.12 2.35
CA PRO A 505 8.67 12.04 2.53
C PRO A 505 9.40 11.79 1.21
N LEU A 506 10.53 12.49 1.03
CA LEU A 506 11.45 12.33 -0.10
C LEU A 506 12.78 11.75 0.38
N THR A 507 13.18 10.60 -0.17
CA THR A 507 14.42 9.89 0.21
C THR A 507 15.36 9.78 -0.99
N GLY A 508 16.50 10.47 -0.95
CA GLY A 508 17.50 10.42 -2.01
C GLY A 508 18.57 11.49 -1.80
N ALA A 509 19.74 11.34 -2.44
CA ALA A 509 20.85 12.27 -2.29
C ALA A 509 20.49 13.69 -2.76
N THR A 510 19.73 13.79 -3.85
CA THR A 510 19.10 15.04 -4.29
C THR A 510 17.59 14.86 -4.30
N GLN A 511 16.85 15.66 -3.54
CA GLN A 511 15.39 15.50 -3.46
C GLN A 511 14.65 16.15 -4.63
N ILE A 512 14.98 17.40 -4.98
CA ILE A 512 14.31 18.14 -6.07
C ILE A 512 15.35 18.90 -6.88
N SER A 513 15.33 18.79 -8.21
CA SER A 513 16.23 19.51 -9.13
C SER A 513 15.49 20.21 -10.28
N GLY A 514 16.16 21.21 -10.86
CA GLY A 514 15.76 21.88 -12.12
C GLY A 514 14.51 22.79 -12.06
N ALA A 515 14.02 23.09 -10.86
CA ALA A 515 12.97 24.10 -10.67
C ALA A 515 13.52 25.51 -11.00
N THR A 516 12.73 26.32 -11.70
CA THR A 516 13.07 27.71 -12.05
C THR A 516 12.58 28.69 -10.97
N GLU A 517 12.99 29.96 -11.04
CA GLU A 517 12.51 31.02 -10.11
C GLU A 517 10.98 31.15 -10.10
N ASP A 518 10.32 30.94 -11.23
CA ASP A 518 8.85 31.00 -11.35
C ASP A 518 8.13 29.72 -10.88
N THR A 519 8.85 28.70 -10.40
CA THR A 519 8.25 27.44 -9.91
C THR A 519 7.91 27.57 -8.43
N ILE A 520 6.62 27.41 -8.08
CA ILE A 520 6.15 27.43 -6.68
C ILE A 520 6.17 26.01 -6.14
N ILE A 521 6.95 25.75 -5.10
CA ILE A 521 6.93 24.46 -4.38
C ILE A 521 6.29 24.69 -3.02
N ILE A 522 5.21 23.98 -2.73
CA ILE A 522 4.50 23.98 -1.45
C ILE A 522 4.74 22.63 -0.79
N ILE A 523 5.19 22.61 0.46
CA ILE A 523 5.37 21.39 1.25
C ILE A 523 4.56 21.53 2.53
N ASP A 524 3.65 20.59 2.77
CA ASP A 524 2.73 20.54 3.91
C ASP A 524 1.92 21.83 4.10
N GLY A 525 1.51 22.46 2.99
CA GLY A 525 0.72 23.69 2.99
C GLY A 525 1.54 25.00 3.02
N TYR A 526 2.88 24.92 3.03
CA TYR A 526 3.76 26.10 3.08
C TYR A 526 4.53 26.31 1.79
N SER A 527 4.45 27.52 1.21
CA SER A 527 5.21 27.93 0.02
C SER A 527 6.69 28.10 0.35
N VAL A 528 7.55 27.36 -0.34
CA VAL A 528 9.01 27.48 -0.32
C VAL A 528 9.42 28.35 -1.52
N TRP A 529 9.81 29.59 -1.27
CA TRP A 529 10.32 30.51 -2.29
C TRP A 529 11.83 30.31 -2.44
N ASN A 530 12.34 30.23 -3.67
CA ASN A 530 13.74 29.87 -3.93
C ASN A 530 14.64 31.11 -3.91
N GLY A 531 14.98 31.59 -2.71
CA GLY A 531 16.19 32.37 -2.47
C GLY A 531 17.27 31.44 -1.94
N VAL A 532 18.45 31.43 -2.56
CA VAL A 532 19.58 30.50 -2.35
C VAL A 532 19.73 30.00 -0.91
N VAL A 533 19.36 28.74 -0.70
CA VAL A 533 19.64 27.99 0.53
C VAL A 533 20.96 27.22 0.34
N PRO A 534 21.98 27.38 1.19
CA PRO A 534 23.24 26.66 1.04
C PRO A 534 23.02 25.14 1.15
N ALA A 535 23.88 24.37 0.48
CA ALA A 535 23.70 22.99 0.01
C ALA A 535 23.34 21.90 1.05
N ASN A 536 23.04 22.24 2.30
CA ASN A 536 22.73 21.29 3.37
C ASN A 536 21.54 21.67 4.27
N MET A 537 20.74 22.70 3.94
CA MET A 537 19.52 23.02 4.71
C MET A 537 18.28 22.35 4.06
N PRO A 538 17.43 21.65 4.82
CA PRO A 538 16.11 21.24 4.36
C PRO A 538 15.23 22.47 4.15
N LYS A 539 14.45 22.43 3.07
CA LYS A 539 13.60 23.49 2.54
C LYS A 539 12.45 23.96 3.46
N THR A 540 12.42 23.51 4.72
CA THR A 540 11.34 23.76 5.69
C THR A 540 11.65 24.86 6.70
N LEU A 541 12.91 25.31 6.79
CA LEU A 541 13.31 26.53 7.51
C LEU A 541 13.44 27.69 6.54
N VAL A 542 12.77 28.81 6.83
CA VAL A 542 12.91 30.05 6.04
C VAL A 542 13.78 31.01 6.83
N VAL A 543 14.92 31.39 6.25
CA VAL A 543 15.85 32.36 6.85
C VAL A 543 15.60 33.72 6.21
N ASP A 544 15.17 34.69 7.02
CA ASP A 544 15.10 36.09 6.62
C ASP A 544 16.38 36.80 7.09
N GLY A 545 17.31 37.01 6.16
CA GLY A 545 18.59 37.68 6.43
C GLY A 545 18.46 39.20 6.70
N GLU A 546 17.35 39.83 6.31
CA GLU A 546 17.11 41.26 6.57
C GLU A 546 16.63 41.47 8.01
N THR A 547 15.68 40.65 8.46
CA THR A 547 15.13 40.73 9.83
C THR A 547 15.86 39.87 10.84
N GLN A 548 16.76 38.99 10.39
CA GLN A 548 17.54 38.05 11.20
C GLN A 548 16.64 37.04 11.94
N ILE A 549 15.59 36.58 11.24
CA ILE A 549 14.61 35.63 11.77
C ILE A 549 14.74 34.29 11.04
N VAL A 550 14.70 33.20 11.80
CA VAL A 550 14.55 31.83 11.30
C VAL A 550 13.12 31.39 11.59
N HIS A 551 12.32 31.24 10.54
CA HIS A 551 10.93 30.83 10.65
C HIS A 551 10.81 29.31 10.68
N VAL A 552 10.13 28.80 11.71
CA VAL A 552 9.83 27.39 11.91
C VAL A 552 8.35 27.15 11.65
N LYS A 553 8.05 26.39 10.60
CA LYS A 553 6.70 26.23 10.08
C LYS A 553 6.12 24.82 10.21
N SER A 554 6.93 23.84 10.62
CA SER A 554 6.50 22.43 10.71
C SER A 554 7.29 21.63 11.73
N ALA A 555 6.77 20.46 12.11
CA ALA A 555 7.46 19.51 12.99
C ALA A 555 8.82 19.07 12.44
N ALA A 556 8.92 18.88 11.12
CA ALA A 556 10.20 18.55 10.47
C ALA A 556 11.21 19.71 10.56
N ALA A 557 10.76 20.96 10.37
CA ALA A 557 11.59 22.15 10.54
C ALA A 557 12.09 22.27 11.99
N PHE A 558 11.20 22.04 12.95
CA PHE A 558 11.50 22.09 14.37
C PHE A 558 12.50 21.01 14.78
N ALA A 559 12.31 19.76 14.34
CA ALA A 559 13.24 18.66 14.61
C ALA A 559 14.63 18.94 14.04
N TYR A 560 14.72 19.56 12.87
CA TYR A 560 15.98 19.86 12.22
C TYR A 560 16.82 20.93 12.96
N LEU A 561 16.20 21.81 13.76
CA LEU A 561 16.93 22.80 14.57
C LEU A 561 18.03 22.15 15.43
N SER A 562 17.80 20.94 15.92
CA SER A 562 18.77 20.17 16.72
C SER A 562 20.07 19.86 15.96
N THR A 563 20.00 19.74 14.63
CA THR A 563 21.14 19.42 13.78
C THR A 563 21.99 20.65 13.43
N LEU A 564 21.49 21.85 13.74
CA LEU A 564 22.10 23.12 13.37
C LEU A 564 23.10 23.64 14.40
N SER A 565 23.13 23.07 15.61
CA SER A 565 23.88 23.58 16.76
C SER A 565 25.38 23.79 16.51
N GLU A 566 25.98 23.09 15.55
CA GLU A 566 27.40 23.24 15.18
C GLU A 566 27.61 23.93 13.81
N LYS A 567 26.53 24.18 13.08
CA LYS A 567 26.56 24.67 11.69
C LYS A 567 26.11 26.12 11.54
N TRP A 568 25.78 26.81 12.64
CA TRP A 568 25.31 28.20 12.62
C TRP A 568 26.25 29.19 11.90
N ALA A 569 27.55 28.88 11.81
CA ALA A 569 28.55 29.67 11.10
C ALA A 569 28.46 29.57 9.55
N GLU A 570 27.69 28.62 9.00
CA GLU A 570 27.63 28.30 7.56
C GLU A 570 26.44 28.98 6.83
N PHE A 571 25.55 29.71 7.53
CA PHE A 571 24.25 30.16 7.01
C PHE A 571 24.22 31.46 6.20
N TYR A 572 25.34 32.03 5.77
CA TYR A 572 25.34 33.29 5.04
C TYR A 572 25.64 33.09 3.54
N THR A 573 24.58 33.17 2.73
CA THR A 573 24.68 33.50 1.31
C THR A 573 24.17 34.92 1.13
N ASP A 574 24.97 35.82 0.56
CA ASP A 574 24.42 37.13 0.18
C ASP A 574 23.39 36.95 -0.96
N GLY A 575 22.51 37.94 -1.16
CA GLY A 575 21.52 37.96 -2.24
C GLY A 575 22.10 37.88 -3.67
N ASN A 576 23.41 37.63 -3.82
CA ASN A 576 24.12 37.38 -5.06
C ASN A 576 24.71 35.95 -5.14
N GLY A 577 24.35 35.05 -4.21
CA GLY A 577 24.71 33.63 -4.28
C GLY A 577 26.16 33.30 -3.91
N ARG A 578 26.88 34.18 -3.20
CA ARG A 578 28.23 33.87 -2.70
C ARG A 578 28.18 33.32 -1.27
N THR A 579 28.81 32.15 -1.08
CA THR A 579 29.10 31.56 0.24
C THR A 579 30.39 32.16 0.80
N TYR A 580 30.34 32.67 2.04
CA TYR A 580 31.53 33.13 2.75
C TYR A 580 31.80 32.24 3.95
N THR A 581 32.90 31.49 3.91
CA THR A 581 33.57 31.06 5.14
C THR A 581 34.24 32.28 5.74
N ASN A 582 33.75 32.72 6.90
CA ASN A 582 34.36 33.69 7.81
C ASN A 582 35.54 34.52 7.23
N TYR A 583 35.22 35.71 6.69
CA TYR A 583 36.08 36.88 6.38
C TYR A 583 36.55 37.15 4.92
N ALA A 584 36.26 38.36 4.37
CA ALA A 584 37.21 39.51 4.27
C ALA A 584 36.76 40.72 3.40
N ASN A 585 36.69 41.92 4.03
CA ASN A 585 37.20 43.26 3.60
C ASN A 585 36.81 43.85 2.21
N ARG A 586 36.32 45.09 2.03
CA ARG A 586 36.71 46.39 2.63
C ARG A 586 35.59 47.44 2.44
N ALA A 587 35.16 48.09 3.54
CA ALA A 587 34.88 49.54 3.67
C ALA A 587 33.86 49.81 4.80
N GLY A 588 34.36 50.03 6.03
CA GLY A 588 33.55 50.54 7.14
C GLY A 588 32.78 49.45 7.90
N ALA A 589 33.04 49.35 9.20
CA ALA A 589 32.55 48.32 10.10
C ALA A 589 31.01 48.21 10.19
N ASP A 590 30.51 46.98 10.20
CA ASP A 590 29.46 46.53 11.14
C ASP A 590 29.65 45.05 11.47
N TYR A 591 29.82 44.76 12.76
CA TYR A 591 29.88 43.40 13.32
C TYR A 591 28.45 42.88 13.48
N TYR A 592 28.07 41.82 12.76
CA TYR A 592 26.83 41.10 13.06
C TYR A 592 27.09 40.08 14.17
N TYR A 593 26.95 40.55 15.42
CA TYR A 593 26.94 39.70 16.60
C TYR A 593 25.79 38.67 16.51
N SER A 594 26.04 37.44 16.94
CA SER A 594 25.02 36.39 17.17
C SER A 594 23.87 36.81 18.11
N GLY A 595 24.04 37.92 18.83
CA GLY A 595 23.04 38.53 19.73
C GLY A 595 21.79 39.12 19.09
N LYS A 596 21.51 38.89 17.80
CA LYS A 596 20.34 39.46 17.11
C LYS A 596 19.41 38.44 16.44
N TRP A 597 19.85 37.19 16.26
CA TRP A 597 19.07 36.20 15.54
C TRP A 597 17.94 35.63 16.40
N THR A 598 16.74 35.55 15.83
CA THR A 598 15.53 35.01 16.49
C THR A 598 15.04 33.77 15.74
N VAL A 599 14.81 32.67 16.44
CA VAL A 599 13.99 31.56 15.93
C VAL A 599 12.54 31.90 16.24
N SER A 600 11.68 31.98 15.23
CA SER A 600 10.26 32.28 15.41
C SER A 600 9.41 31.11 14.93
N LEU A 601 8.40 30.74 15.71
CA LEU A 601 7.35 29.85 15.21
C LEU A 601 6.37 30.64 14.34
N ASP A 602 5.98 30.06 13.22
CA ASP A 602 4.97 30.60 12.30
C ASP A 602 3.70 29.71 12.27
N ALA A 603 3.72 28.59 13.01
CA ALA A 603 2.64 27.64 13.09
C ALA A 603 2.73 26.83 14.40
N ASP A 604 1.60 26.23 14.79
CA ASP A 604 1.59 25.21 15.83
C ASP A 604 2.33 23.95 15.34
N ILE A 605 3.08 23.34 16.24
CA ILE A 605 3.95 22.18 15.96
C ILE A 605 3.42 20.97 16.74
N ASP A 606 2.93 19.96 16.04
CA ASP A 606 2.55 18.68 16.64
C ASP A 606 3.65 17.63 16.42
N LEU A 607 4.18 17.11 17.51
CA LEU A 607 5.23 16.08 17.51
C LEU A 607 4.66 14.66 17.63
N ASN A 608 3.33 14.50 17.56
CA ASN A 608 2.60 13.23 17.45
C ASN A 608 2.95 12.17 18.52
N ASN A 609 3.31 12.59 19.72
CA ASN A 609 3.78 11.76 20.83
C ASN A 609 5.06 10.97 20.52
N HIS A 610 5.86 11.43 19.55
CA HIS A 610 7.16 10.84 19.27
C HIS A 610 8.16 11.11 20.40
N GLU A 611 9.00 10.11 20.64
CA GLU A 611 10.21 10.28 21.44
C GLU A 611 11.25 11.04 20.62
N ILE A 612 11.72 12.17 21.16
CA ILE A 612 12.70 13.04 20.51
C ILE A 612 13.87 13.32 21.44
N ASP A 613 15.03 13.51 20.85
CA ASP A 613 16.18 14.08 21.55
C ASP A 613 15.91 15.57 21.87
N PRO A 614 16.44 16.09 22.99
CA PRO A 614 16.39 17.52 23.28
C PRO A 614 16.89 18.38 22.12
N VAL A 615 16.15 19.43 21.78
CA VAL A 615 16.52 20.35 20.70
C VAL A 615 17.73 21.18 21.12
N LEU A 616 18.83 20.98 20.40
CA LEU A 616 20.09 21.69 20.63
C LEU A 616 20.04 23.09 20.01
N ILE A 617 19.69 24.09 20.81
CA ILE A 617 19.96 25.50 20.48
C ILE A 617 21.24 25.91 21.21
N LYS A 618 22.39 25.45 20.70
CA LYS A 618 23.69 25.79 21.26
C LYS A 618 24.17 27.11 20.66
N ILE A 619 24.29 28.12 21.50
CA ILE A 619 24.94 29.39 21.14
C ILE A 619 26.43 29.21 21.40
N GLY A 620 27.23 29.04 20.35
CA GLY A 620 28.67 29.24 20.47
C GLY A 620 28.90 30.68 20.91
N GLU A 621 29.95 30.98 21.69
CA GLU A 621 30.18 32.31 22.29
C GLU A 621 30.12 33.48 21.28
N ASN A 622 30.11 33.23 19.95
CA ASN A 622 29.88 34.22 18.90
C ASN A 622 29.03 33.75 17.69
N THR A 623 28.33 32.61 17.72
CA THR A 623 27.62 32.05 16.53
C THR A 623 26.35 31.25 16.90
N GLY A 624 25.16 31.77 16.59
CA GLY A 624 23.84 31.12 16.79
C GLY A 624 22.71 32.10 17.16
N PRO A 625 21.42 31.71 17.09
CA PRO A 625 20.30 32.54 17.54
C PRO A 625 20.29 32.72 19.04
N SER A 626 19.98 33.94 19.48
CA SER A 626 19.93 34.35 20.89
C SER A 626 18.52 34.43 21.44
N HIS A 627 17.51 34.39 20.58
CA HIS A 627 16.10 34.47 20.97
C HIS A 627 15.29 33.34 20.32
N PHE A 628 14.32 32.82 21.05
CA PHE A 628 13.30 31.91 20.57
C PHE A 628 11.93 32.52 20.88
N ASP A 629 11.25 32.97 19.84
CA ASP A 629 9.88 33.50 19.92
C ASP A 629 8.89 32.41 19.49
N GLY A 630 8.07 31.95 20.43
CA GLY A 630 6.94 31.10 20.10
C GLY A 630 5.86 31.83 19.30
N ASN A 631 5.87 33.17 19.27
CA ASN A 631 4.92 34.00 18.54
C ASN A 631 3.44 33.64 18.84
N GLY A 632 3.18 33.15 20.06
CA GLY A 632 1.87 32.69 20.53
C GLY A 632 1.45 31.29 20.06
N HIS A 633 2.30 30.60 19.30
CA HIS A 633 2.07 29.24 18.80
C HIS A 633 2.41 28.15 19.83
N THR A 634 1.88 26.96 19.57
CA THR A 634 1.96 25.80 20.46
C THR A 634 2.88 24.72 19.91
N ILE A 635 3.80 24.21 20.72
CA ILE A 635 4.45 22.91 20.49
C ILE A 635 3.75 21.87 21.36
N LYS A 636 3.31 20.76 20.79
CA LYS A 636 2.54 19.74 21.49
C LYS A 636 2.97 18.31 21.23
N ASN A 637 2.60 17.42 22.16
CA ASN A 637 2.73 15.97 22.08
C ASN A 637 4.18 15.48 21.87
N ALA A 638 5.07 15.80 22.80
CA ALA A 638 6.48 15.38 22.74
C ALA A 638 6.85 14.48 23.91
N VAL A 639 7.68 13.47 23.68
CA VAL A 639 8.28 12.63 24.72
C VAL A 639 9.79 12.82 24.70
N ILE A 640 10.40 13.17 25.83
CA ILE A 640 11.85 13.36 25.98
C ILE A 640 12.34 12.48 27.12
N THR A 641 13.18 11.49 26.81
CA THR A 641 13.79 10.61 27.81
C THR A 641 15.31 10.69 27.73
N THR A 642 15.98 11.02 28.84
CA THR A 642 17.44 10.95 28.92
C THR A 642 17.89 9.75 29.79
N SER A 643 19.15 9.34 29.64
CA SER A 643 19.72 8.17 30.34
C SER A 643 19.54 8.22 31.85
N SER A 644 18.77 7.28 32.42
CA SER A 644 18.44 7.25 33.86
C SER A 644 19.61 6.91 34.79
N SER A 645 20.76 6.50 34.24
CA SER A 645 21.93 6.03 35.00
C SER A 645 23.11 6.99 34.98
N THR A 646 23.01 8.11 34.27
CA THR A 646 24.10 9.08 34.13
C THR A 646 23.66 10.47 34.56
N GLU A 647 24.60 11.31 34.94
CA GLU A 647 24.33 12.74 35.11
C GLU A 647 23.94 13.36 33.75
N ASN A 648 22.77 14.01 33.66
CA ASN A 648 22.29 14.63 32.43
C ASN A 648 21.36 15.82 32.71
N SER A 649 21.04 16.62 31.70
CA SER A 649 19.90 17.53 31.80
C SER A 649 18.88 17.28 30.71
N ALA A 650 17.60 17.29 31.07
CA ALA A 650 16.49 16.96 30.18
C ALA A 650 15.49 18.12 30.08
N GLY A 651 15.00 18.35 28.87
CA GLY A 651 13.94 19.29 28.52
C GLY A 651 13.72 19.29 27.02
N LEU A 652 12.67 19.97 26.56
CA LEU A 652 12.41 20.16 25.13
C LEU A 652 13.63 20.78 24.43
N PHE A 653 14.29 21.73 25.10
CA PHE A 653 15.57 22.29 24.72
C PHE A 653 16.70 21.74 25.60
N ALA A 654 17.88 21.60 24.99
CA ALA A 654 19.05 21.01 25.61
C ALA A 654 19.56 21.79 26.85
N ALA A 655 20.33 21.09 27.68
CA ALA A 655 21.08 21.67 28.79
C ALA A 655 21.97 22.82 28.31
N GLU A 656 22.02 23.92 29.05
CA GLU A 656 22.81 25.13 28.71
C GLU A 656 22.22 25.99 27.59
N SER A 657 20.91 25.93 27.39
CA SER A 657 20.21 26.89 26.52
C SER A 657 20.48 28.31 27.03
N ARG A 658 21.26 29.09 26.28
CA ARG A 658 21.53 30.52 26.53
C ARG A 658 20.64 31.41 25.64
N CYS A 659 19.44 30.93 25.35
CA CYS A 659 18.48 31.57 24.46
C CYS A 659 17.38 32.23 25.30
N ASP A 660 17.01 33.45 24.97
CA ASP A 660 15.83 34.09 25.56
C ASP A 660 14.58 33.44 24.96
N PHE A 661 13.70 32.91 25.80
CA PHE A 661 12.45 32.27 25.35
C PHE A 661 11.28 33.18 25.63
N LYS A 662 10.45 33.45 24.61
CA LYS A 662 9.25 34.28 24.74
C LYS A 662 8.04 33.70 24.03
N ASN A 663 6.85 34.00 24.55
CA ASN A 663 5.55 33.80 23.89
C ASN A 663 5.30 32.38 23.34
N LEU A 664 5.77 31.34 24.03
CA LEU A 664 5.66 29.96 23.57
C LEU A 664 4.63 29.19 24.40
N LYS A 665 3.78 28.42 23.73
CA LYS A 665 2.86 27.47 24.39
C LYS A 665 3.40 26.05 24.24
N LEU A 666 3.34 25.29 25.32
CA LEU A 666 3.75 23.90 25.40
C LEU A 666 2.57 23.07 25.91
N ASP A 667 2.18 22.02 25.19
CA ASP A 667 1.07 21.16 25.59
C ASP A 667 1.47 19.68 25.49
N ASN A 668 1.13 18.89 26.51
CA ASN A 668 1.46 17.47 26.54
C ASN A 668 2.95 17.16 26.24
N ILE A 669 3.86 17.88 26.91
CA ILE A 669 5.30 17.66 26.84
C ILE A 669 5.73 16.77 28.01
N GLN A 670 6.29 15.60 27.70
CA GLN A 670 6.56 14.53 28.66
C GLN A 670 8.06 14.32 28.83
N VAL A 671 8.67 14.94 29.86
CA VAL A 671 10.12 14.90 30.08
C VAL A 671 10.49 13.98 31.25
N THR A 672 11.38 13.02 30.99
CA THR A 672 11.93 12.08 31.96
C THR A 672 13.46 12.16 31.96
N GLY A 673 14.05 12.59 33.07
CA GLY A 673 15.50 12.69 33.23
C GLY A 673 16.14 11.59 34.06
N SER A 674 17.20 11.95 34.78
CA SER A 674 17.99 11.07 35.66
C SER A 674 18.14 11.62 37.06
N ASN A 675 18.14 10.73 38.06
CA ASN A 675 18.34 11.08 39.47
C ASN A 675 19.79 10.77 39.90
N VAL A 676 20.75 11.02 39.00
CA VAL A 676 22.19 10.78 39.21
C VAL A 676 22.95 12.10 39.21
N GLY A 677 23.96 12.23 40.07
CA GLY A 677 24.91 13.35 40.03
C GLY A 677 24.27 14.72 40.30
N ASN A 678 24.41 15.66 39.36
CA ASN A 678 23.73 16.97 39.34
C ASN A 678 22.65 17.10 38.24
N SER A 679 21.95 16.02 37.91
CA SER A 679 21.01 16.04 36.80
C SER A 679 19.87 17.05 36.97
N CYS A 680 19.52 17.76 35.89
CA CYS A 680 18.53 18.84 35.89
C CYS A 680 17.39 18.56 34.91
N VAL A 681 16.13 18.73 35.31
CA VAL A 681 14.98 18.42 34.46
C VAL A 681 13.98 19.57 34.48
N GLY A 682 13.61 20.07 33.31
CA GLY A 682 12.52 21.03 33.14
C GLY A 682 11.77 20.75 31.84
N ILE A 683 10.52 21.20 31.73
CA ILE A 683 9.72 20.95 30.52
C ILE A 683 10.30 21.74 29.35
N LEU A 684 10.60 23.02 29.55
CA LEU A 684 11.25 23.85 28.55
C LEU A 684 12.72 23.45 28.41
N ALA A 685 13.48 23.48 29.50
CA ALA A 685 14.92 23.19 29.48
C ALA A 685 15.39 22.56 30.78
N GLY A 686 16.38 21.68 30.69
CA GLY A 686 17.04 21.13 31.89
C GLY A 686 17.82 22.20 32.65
N SER A 687 18.56 23.06 31.93
CA SER A 687 19.34 24.17 32.50
C SER A 687 19.29 25.40 31.59
N CYS A 688 19.02 26.58 32.15
CA CYS A 688 18.91 27.85 31.41
C CYS A 688 19.48 29.03 32.23
N ASN A 689 20.15 29.98 31.59
CA ASN A 689 20.74 31.17 32.25
C ASN A 689 20.37 32.48 31.53
N THR A 690 19.27 32.49 30.79
CA THR A 690 18.78 33.61 29.97
C THR A 690 17.28 33.80 30.19
N ALA A 691 16.70 34.93 29.77
CA ALA A 691 15.35 35.30 30.17
C ALA A 691 14.29 34.36 29.60
N ILE A 692 13.24 34.10 30.38
CA ILE A 692 12.08 33.31 30.00
C ILE A 692 10.84 34.14 30.32
N GLU A 693 10.04 34.45 29.31
CA GLU A 693 8.88 35.33 29.46
C GLU A 693 7.64 34.76 28.75
N GLY A 694 6.49 34.78 29.41
CA GLY A 694 5.22 34.51 28.71
C GLY A 694 5.08 33.08 28.19
N ILE A 695 5.68 32.09 28.85
CA ILE A 695 5.56 30.69 28.47
C ILE A 695 4.29 30.11 29.09
N THR A 696 3.46 29.46 28.28
CA THR A 696 2.30 28.69 28.76
C THR A 696 2.61 27.20 28.68
N ILE A 697 2.40 26.45 29.75
CA ILE A 697 2.61 24.99 29.78
C ILE A 697 1.35 24.30 30.28
N THR A 698 0.87 23.32 29.53
CA THR A 698 -0.35 22.57 29.83
C THR A 698 -0.15 21.07 29.72
N ASN A 699 -0.82 20.29 30.56
CA ASN A 699 -0.89 18.81 30.48
C ASN A 699 0.46 18.09 30.41
N SER A 700 1.50 18.68 31.00
CA SER A 700 2.89 18.28 30.78
C SER A 700 3.54 17.76 32.06
N LYS A 701 4.65 17.03 31.94
CA LYS A 701 5.39 16.52 33.10
C LYS A 701 6.90 16.66 32.97
N ALA A 702 7.55 16.90 34.10
CA ALA A 702 8.99 16.89 34.27
C ALA A 702 9.34 15.99 35.45
N ILE A 703 9.95 14.82 35.19
CA ILE A 703 10.19 13.81 36.21
C ILE A 703 11.64 13.32 36.26
N ASN A 704 12.01 12.77 37.41
CA ASN A 704 13.24 12.03 37.65
C ASN A 704 14.54 12.85 37.64
N GLY A 705 14.50 14.19 37.75
CA GLY A 705 15.73 14.98 37.92
C GLY A 705 16.19 15.07 39.38
N LYS A 706 17.47 15.38 39.63
CA LYS A 706 17.89 15.84 40.97
C LYS A 706 17.33 17.24 41.25
N TYR A 707 17.49 18.14 40.28
CA TYR A 707 16.89 19.46 40.26
C TYR A 707 15.75 19.43 39.24
N THR A 708 14.50 19.64 39.67
CA THR A 708 13.34 19.46 38.78
C THR A 708 12.37 20.62 38.87
N GLY A 709 12.10 21.27 37.74
CA GLY A 709 11.17 22.39 37.64
C GLY A 709 10.11 22.17 36.57
N GLY A 710 8.97 22.84 36.68
CA GLY A 710 7.94 22.81 35.63
C GLY A 710 8.35 23.57 34.38
N VAL A 711 9.17 24.61 34.49
CA VAL A 711 9.74 25.32 33.33
C VAL A 711 11.20 24.91 33.13
N VAL A 712 12.04 25.13 34.15
CA VAL A 712 13.48 24.87 34.10
C VAL A 712 13.96 24.08 35.32
N GLY A 713 14.83 23.08 35.10
CA GLY A 713 15.42 22.30 36.19
C GLY A 713 16.40 23.10 37.06
N TYR A 714 17.37 23.77 36.43
CA TYR A 714 18.42 24.55 37.07
C TYR A 714 18.65 25.88 36.33
N GLY A 715 18.85 27.00 37.02
CA GLY A 715 19.20 28.22 36.29
C GLY A 715 19.43 29.48 37.11
N HIS A 716 20.12 30.43 36.48
CA HIS A 716 20.21 31.83 36.90
C HIS A 716 19.44 32.68 35.87
N THR A 717 18.13 32.59 35.88
CA THR A 717 17.25 33.12 34.82
C THR A 717 16.09 33.87 35.43
N ASP A 718 15.67 34.94 34.74
CA ASP A 718 14.38 35.58 34.98
C ASP A 718 13.30 34.69 34.35
N VAL A 719 12.30 34.32 35.14
CA VAL A 719 11.14 33.56 34.66
C VAL A 719 9.89 34.36 35.01
N THR A 720 9.36 35.06 34.02
CA THR A 720 8.28 36.03 34.23
C THR A 720 7.06 35.71 33.39
N ASN A 721 5.88 36.04 33.94
CA ASN A 721 4.59 35.95 33.23
C ASN A 721 4.28 34.57 32.62
N CYS A 722 4.83 33.49 33.19
CA CYS A 722 4.57 32.13 32.71
C CYS A 722 3.32 31.54 33.38
N GLU A 723 2.58 30.70 32.66
CA GLU A 723 1.38 30.04 33.16
C GLU A 723 1.51 28.52 33.03
N LEU A 724 1.32 27.80 34.13
CA LEU A 724 1.33 26.34 34.17
C LEU A 724 -0.05 25.85 34.59
N THR A 725 -0.65 24.97 33.79
CA THR A 725 -1.94 24.33 34.12
C THR A 725 -1.82 22.81 33.97
N ASN A 726 -2.23 22.04 34.99
CA ASN A 726 -2.16 20.58 34.95
C ASN A 726 -0.73 20.07 34.65
N VAL A 727 0.26 20.58 35.40
CA VAL A 727 1.68 20.23 35.24
C VAL A 727 2.17 19.39 36.42
N GLU A 728 2.86 18.29 36.13
CA GLU A 728 3.45 17.40 37.14
C GLU A 728 4.98 17.53 37.18
N VAL A 729 5.52 17.84 38.37
CA VAL A 729 6.96 17.99 38.62
C VAL A 729 7.36 16.98 39.70
N LYS A 730 8.14 15.96 39.35
CA LYS A 730 8.60 14.94 40.31
C LYS A 730 10.09 14.74 40.31
N GLY A 731 10.77 15.11 41.39
CA GLY A 731 12.23 15.11 41.47
C GLY A 731 12.79 14.26 42.60
N GLY A 732 14.11 14.17 42.62
CA GLY A 732 14.86 13.45 43.63
C GLY A 732 15.38 14.32 44.76
N TYR A 733 15.78 15.57 44.56
CA TYR A 733 16.39 16.34 45.66
C TYR A 733 15.83 17.74 45.83
N LYS A 734 15.84 18.59 44.80
CA LYS A 734 15.24 19.92 44.88
C LYS A 734 14.24 20.10 43.76
N MET A 735 13.02 20.48 44.11
CA MET A 735 11.99 20.80 43.14
C MET A 735 11.35 22.16 43.39
N GLY A 736 10.80 22.71 42.31
CA GLY A 736 9.88 23.85 42.35
C GLY A 736 8.89 23.74 41.20
N GLY A 737 7.71 24.33 41.36
CA GLY A 737 6.69 24.35 40.31
C GLY A 737 7.15 25.08 39.06
N ILE A 738 7.94 26.16 39.18
CA ILE A 738 8.53 26.87 38.04
C ILE A 738 10.00 26.46 37.84
N ILE A 739 10.87 26.76 38.81
CA ILE A 739 12.31 26.44 38.75
C ILE A 739 12.68 25.41 39.82
N GLY A 740 13.45 24.38 39.45
CA GLY A 740 13.93 23.37 40.39
C GLY A 740 14.99 23.88 41.38
N TYR A 741 16.07 24.50 40.89
CA TYR A 741 17.10 25.11 41.73
C TYR A 741 17.73 26.36 41.12
N ILE A 742 17.86 27.41 41.95
CA ILE A 742 18.57 28.66 41.63
C ILE A 742 19.84 28.71 42.48
N CYS A 743 21.01 28.87 41.84
CA CYS A 743 22.28 28.97 42.53
C CYS A 743 22.53 30.42 43.01
N ALA A 744 22.92 30.57 44.27
CA ALA A 744 23.25 31.86 44.87
C ALA A 744 24.76 32.06 44.92
N SER A 745 25.32 32.52 43.82
CA SER A 745 26.52 33.36 43.89
C SER A 745 26.05 34.81 43.95
N ASN A 746 26.67 35.59 44.83
CA ASN A 746 26.28 36.91 45.38
C ASN A 746 26.00 38.08 44.37
N SER A 747 25.65 37.79 43.11
CA SER A 747 25.34 38.76 42.04
C SER A 747 24.15 38.37 41.15
N ASN A 748 23.59 37.15 41.26
CA ASN A 748 22.60 36.64 40.30
C ASN A 748 21.28 36.29 41.01
N THR A 749 20.39 37.27 41.17
CA THR A 749 19.02 37.08 41.66
C THR A 749 18.06 37.19 40.47
N GLY A 750 17.81 36.09 39.76
CA GLY A 750 16.79 36.09 38.71
C GLY A 750 15.42 36.46 39.27
N GLU A 751 14.65 37.28 38.55
CA GLU A 751 13.28 37.65 38.89
C GLU A 751 12.32 36.52 38.49
N VAL A 752 11.59 35.97 39.46
CA VAL A 752 10.56 34.96 39.21
C VAL A 752 9.22 35.56 39.61
N THR A 753 8.58 36.31 38.71
CA THR A 753 7.39 37.14 39.03
C THR A 753 6.31 37.03 37.97
N GLY A 754 5.05 37.32 38.33
CA GLY A 754 3.93 37.30 37.40
C GLY A 754 3.50 35.92 36.94
N ASN A 755 4.10 34.84 37.48
CA ASN A 755 3.80 33.48 37.06
C ASN A 755 2.52 32.97 37.73
N THR A 756 1.80 32.08 37.03
CA THR A 756 0.56 31.46 37.52
C THR A 756 0.67 29.94 37.47
N LEU A 757 0.32 29.27 38.58
CA LEU A 757 0.23 27.81 38.67
C LEU A 757 -1.20 27.39 39.01
N ASN A 758 -1.79 26.60 38.13
CA ASN A 758 -3.14 26.06 38.21
C ASN A 758 -3.08 24.53 38.18
N ASP A 759 -3.64 23.86 39.18
CA ASP A 759 -3.74 22.40 39.25
C ASP A 759 -2.41 21.66 39.02
N CYS A 760 -1.33 22.18 39.58
CA CYS A 760 0.01 21.60 39.43
C CYS A 760 0.34 20.64 40.57
N ILE A 761 1.14 19.62 40.28
CA ILE A 761 1.67 18.67 41.27
C ILE A 761 3.18 18.87 41.38
N VAL A 762 3.70 19.09 42.59
CA VAL A 762 5.16 19.10 42.82
C VAL A 762 5.49 18.17 43.97
N ASP A 763 6.26 17.13 43.68
CA ASP A 763 6.53 16.10 44.67
C ASP A 763 7.89 15.40 44.51
N GLY A 764 8.28 14.66 45.53
CA GLY A 764 9.46 13.79 45.51
C GLY A 764 9.17 12.45 44.86
N LEU A 765 10.22 11.79 44.38
CA LEU A 765 10.20 10.36 44.08
C LEU A 765 10.24 9.56 45.39
N GLY A 766 9.71 8.34 45.44
CA GLY A 766 9.95 7.46 46.59
C GLY A 766 11.37 6.87 46.53
N GLY A 767 12.11 6.82 47.65
CA GLY A 767 13.38 6.06 47.75
C GLY A 767 14.63 6.90 48.02
N VAL A 768 15.80 6.39 47.58
CA VAL A 768 17.11 7.06 47.76
C VAL A 768 17.32 8.08 46.66
N TYR A 769 17.66 9.30 47.06
CA TYR A 769 17.80 10.46 46.20
C TYR A 769 19.23 10.69 45.73
N ALA A 770 19.41 11.47 44.65
CA ALA A 770 20.73 11.80 44.12
C ALA A 770 21.69 12.32 45.21
N GLY A 771 22.89 11.76 45.25
CA GLY A 771 23.90 12.06 46.28
C GLY A 771 23.68 11.33 47.61
N GLY A 772 22.86 10.27 47.63
CA GLY A 772 22.63 9.44 48.81
C GLY A 772 21.75 10.10 49.87
N LYS A 773 20.93 11.07 49.45
CA LYS A 773 20.00 11.76 50.36
C LYS A 773 18.77 10.88 50.59
N THR A 774 18.19 10.98 51.78
CA THR A 774 16.96 10.27 52.17
C THR A 774 15.75 11.18 52.24
N GLU A 775 15.93 12.46 51.93
CA GLU A 775 14.90 13.50 51.90
C GLU A 775 15.06 14.37 50.66
N TYR A 776 13.95 14.92 50.19
CA TYR A 776 13.86 15.93 49.15
C TYR A 776 13.34 17.25 49.71
N ILE A 777 13.63 18.33 49.00
CA ILE A 777 13.29 19.70 49.34
C ILE A 777 12.39 20.24 48.23
N ILE A 778 11.26 20.82 48.62
CA ILE A 778 10.48 21.67 47.72
C ILE A 778 10.85 23.10 48.09
N GLY A 779 11.37 23.87 47.12
CA GLY A 779 11.70 25.27 47.36
C GLY A 779 10.49 26.10 47.79
N LYS A 780 10.59 27.44 47.79
CA LYS A 780 9.34 28.21 47.62
C LYS A 780 8.72 27.68 46.33
N VAL A 781 7.41 27.49 46.29
CA VAL A 781 6.69 26.78 45.21
C VAL A 781 7.09 27.20 43.78
N VAL A 782 7.73 28.36 43.60
CA VAL A 782 8.25 28.92 42.35
C VAL A 782 9.79 28.83 42.16
N GLY A 783 10.59 28.57 43.19
CA GLY A 783 12.07 28.52 43.13
C GLY A 783 12.76 28.55 44.51
N ASN A 784 14.05 28.20 44.54
CA ASN A 784 14.87 27.95 45.75
C ASN A 784 14.97 29.11 46.80
N TYR A 785 15.42 28.76 48.01
CA TYR A 785 15.61 29.58 49.22
C TYR A 785 16.41 30.89 49.11
N ASN A 786 17.19 31.08 48.05
CA ASN A 786 18.11 32.23 47.92
C ASN A 786 17.58 33.35 47.01
N CYS A 787 16.28 33.35 46.71
CA CYS A 787 15.64 34.48 46.05
C CYS A 787 15.36 35.60 47.07
N ASP A 788 16.21 36.63 47.08
CA ASP A 788 16.04 37.78 47.96
C ASP A 788 14.96 38.71 47.39
N GLY A 789 13.72 38.61 47.89
CA GLY A 789 12.64 39.58 47.64
C GLY A 789 11.97 39.61 46.25
N THR A 790 12.61 39.10 45.19
CA THR A 790 12.16 39.18 43.79
C THR A 790 11.26 38.03 43.31
N CYS A 791 10.75 37.20 44.22
CA CYS A 791 9.88 36.06 43.89
C CYS A 791 8.45 36.18 44.46
N ASN A 792 8.06 37.36 44.93
CA ASN A 792 6.87 37.56 45.78
C ASN A 792 5.57 37.90 45.01
N SER A 793 5.61 37.89 43.68
CA SER A 793 4.51 38.36 42.82
C SER A 793 3.94 37.25 41.94
N ASN A 794 3.81 36.03 42.47
CA ASN A 794 3.28 34.88 41.74
C ASN A 794 1.86 34.51 42.20
N THR A 795 1.14 33.79 41.37
CA THR A 795 -0.22 33.32 41.67
C THR A 795 -0.26 31.80 41.68
N ILE A 796 -0.77 31.23 42.77
CA ILE A 796 -0.99 29.80 42.92
C ILE A 796 -2.46 29.63 43.28
N THR A 797 -3.18 28.92 42.42
CA THR A 797 -4.64 28.76 42.54
C THR A 797 -5.00 27.38 43.09
N SER A 798 -4.24 26.36 42.70
CA SER A 798 -4.36 24.98 43.16
C SER A 798 -3.03 24.26 42.91
N MET A 799 -2.50 23.62 43.95
CA MET A 799 -1.24 22.88 43.88
C MET A 799 -1.25 21.74 44.91
N THR A 800 -0.82 20.55 44.50
CA THR A 800 -0.73 19.35 45.36
C THR A 800 0.73 18.97 45.64
N THR A 801 1.04 18.60 46.89
CA THR A 801 2.34 18.10 47.30
C THR A 801 2.25 17.19 48.53
N SER A 802 3.11 16.15 48.63
CA SER A 802 3.10 15.23 49.78
C SER A 802 4.04 15.63 50.93
N ALA A 803 4.91 16.64 50.76
CA ALA A 803 5.87 17.05 51.79
C ALA A 803 5.32 18.17 52.69
N THR A 804 5.07 17.89 53.97
CA THR A 804 4.61 18.88 54.96
C THR A 804 5.71 19.69 55.65
N GLU A 805 6.95 19.18 55.69
CA GLU A 805 8.01 19.72 56.55
C GLU A 805 9.11 20.48 55.79
N ASN A 806 9.16 20.31 54.46
CA ASN A 806 10.22 20.83 53.58
C ASN A 806 9.73 21.85 52.55
N ILE A 807 8.62 22.55 52.79
CA ILE A 807 8.10 23.63 51.94
C ILE A 807 8.74 24.96 52.36
N GLY A 808 9.46 25.64 51.46
CA GLY A 808 9.84 27.04 51.67
C GLY A 808 8.59 27.93 51.81
N GLN A 809 8.61 28.94 52.71
CA GLN A 809 7.45 29.79 53.06
C GLN A 809 6.45 30.00 51.91
N ILE A 810 5.23 29.49 52.08
CA ILE A 810 4.08 29.80 51.21
C ILE A 810 3.83 31.31 51.30
N GLU A 811 3.69 31.99 50.17
CA GLU A 811 3.39 33.42 50.13
C GLU A 811 2.12 33.74 50.94
N VAL A 812 2.15 34.87 51.66
CA VAL A 812 1.03 35.34 52.48
C VAL A 812 -0.23 35.49 51.61
N GLY A 813 -1.26 34.68 51.90
CA GLY A 813 -2.56 34.73 51.21
C GLY A 813 -2.76 33.69 50.09
N LYS A 814 -1.83 32.75 49.88
CA LYS A 814 -1.98 31.62 48.94
C LYS A 814 -2.27 30.32 49.70
N SER A 815 -3.09 29.44 49.12
CA SER A 815 -3.42 28.12 49.67
C SER A 815 -2.74 27.02 48.86
N VAL A 816 -1.99 26.14 49.54
CA VAL A 816 -1.53 24.85 48.99
C VAL A 816 -2.47 23.78 49.54
N THR A 817 -3.05 22.97 48.66
CA THR A 817 -3.94 21.87 49.06
C THR A 817 -3.08 20.62 49.23
N GLN A 818 -3.15 20.02 50.41
CA GLN A 818 -2.46 18.77 50.71
C GLN A 818 -3.33 17.56 50.39
#